data_AF-A0AAE1YXR7-F1
#
_entry.id   AF-A0AAE1YXR7-F1
#
_cell.length_a   1.000
_cell.length_b   1.000
_cell.length_c   1.000
_cell.angle_alpha   90.00
_cell.angle_beta   90.00
_cell.angle_gamma   90.00
#
_symmetry.space_group_name_H-M   'P 1'
#
loop_
_entity.id
_entity.type
_entity.pdbx_description
1 polymer ?
#
loop_
_entity_poly.entity_id
_entity_poly.type
_entity_poly.pdbx_seq_one_letter_code
_entity_poly.pdbx_strand_id
1 'polypeptide(L)'
;MDNSVDPNKLASTLHDPTPSVAQPLLSKPYPTLEPPIASTSETEEDQTQFLQISYNYGPRSIKDLPFLLLFSLLLLCTFGFGIFASVNRNPHVSQVSSFIYNTTSSSCTFVKDLRSPFSSNSSPWSSSFDSVSSESSTSNGTPTYPSASNSTSSESLHANFSFPKHPTSLNYSTWTVSKSTSEDSSSSDNPVSLKSPRSTFLNALLDYTSFFGNPSSFNSIRSSLLKSLIWTLVITLILSGPFVLFVLLLLKHYTKQIVYASLPFFVIVPIFINVYWFVACTVSSRCSEAFPLAYRIFVLIFIFLIIGVIVWIFVVNWHRIELTVSIIGVASNALSRNLGLFGVLPALTLGLLVFYVPIVVFLIFANWNGKIVPREKHGEYYCVWKQDSWVPAYYTFAILTMLWSATAMVEAQVYVISGTIAQWYFSKDDSGPKHGIRSSLRNAFGPSSGTICFSGLLICVVRIVRSVVDNARQEGASGIVNLILRCCANTLLSAVEFLNKFTINFAAITGEAYCSAARMTYELLKRNLLSTVFVETVSTRILAGIVLVLSAFYAIVVCVLLKTVVHLGDDAYFVALMAWILLIVVLGFFVHVLDNVIDTVYVCYAIDRDRGEVNKQDVHEAITGMWVTEECKNSFMEMKWKKIHRYIVFKIDEGSKLLTVDKVGGPAEGYDDLAAALPEDDCRYAVFDFDFVTVDNCRKSKIFFIAWAPTASRIRAKMLYATSKDGLRRAFDGIHYEVQATDPTEMGFDVIKDRVK
;
A
#
# COMPACT_ATOMS: atom_id res chain seq x y z
N MET A 1 36.33 39.82 58.27
CA MET A 1 35.49 40.25 57.15
C MET A 1 34.33 39.27 56.99
N ASP A 2 33.45 39.25 57.99
CA ASP A 2 32.17 39.97 57.92
C ASP A 2 31.35 39.77 56.62
N ASN A 3 30.08 39.39 56.65
CA ASN A 3 29.22 39.13 57.81
C ASN A 3 28.07 38.13 57.49
N SER A 4 27.71 37.33 58.50
CA SER A 4 26.38 36.98 59.06
C SER A 4 25.11 36.95 58.16
N VAL A 5 24.01 36.24 58.49
CA VAL A 5 23.50 35.72 59.78
C VAL A 5 22.91 34.31 59.60
N ASP A 6 23.06 33.46 60.63
CA ASP A 6 22.33 32.21 60.88
C ASP A 6 21.46 32.43 62.13
N PRO A 7 20.20 31.96 62.21
CA PRO A 7 19.97 30.77 63.04
C PRO A 7 18.76 29.87 62.66
N ASN A 8 18.94 28.55 62.66
CA ASN A 8 18.55 27.77 63.85
C ASN A 8 18.96 26.28 63.87
N LYS A 9 19.43 25.88 65.05
CA LYS A 9 19.77 24.52 65.52
C LYS A 9 18.49 23.65 65.77
N LEU A 10 18.54 22.34 66.05
CA LEU A 10 19.63 21.41 66.41
C LEU A 10 19.37 19.98 65.87
N ALA A 11 20.38 19.11 65.95
CA ALA A 11 20.43 17.74 65.37
C ALA A 11 19.94 16.60 66.31
N SER A 12 19.95 15.36 65.76
CA SER A 12 20.17 14.06 66.45
C SER A 12 18.98 13.45 67.27
N THR A 13 18.84 12.13 67.51
CA THR A 13 19.71 10.95 67.23
C THR A 13 18.92 9.62 67.08
N LEU A 14 19.44 8.68 66.26
CA LEU A 14 19.49 7.20 66.37
C LEU A 14 18.60 6.43 67.39
N HIS A 15 17.80 5.44 66.94
CA HIS A 15 17.82 4.00 67.36
C HIS A 15 16.66 3.12 66.78
N ASP A 16 16.95 1.83 66.55
CA ASP A 16 16.02 0.68 66.33
C ASP A 16 15.75 -0.04 67.68
N PRO A 17 14.67 -0.85 67.91
CA PRO A 17 14.33 -2.06 67.11
C PRO A 17 12.82 -2.54 67.05
N THR A 18 12.60 -3.69 66.40
CA THR A 18 11.39 -4.59 66.35
C THR A 18 10.95 -5.19 67.72
N PRO A 19 9.79 -5.91 67.92
CA PRO A 19 8.90 -6.61 66.93
C PRO A 19 7.34 -6.74 67.19
N SER A 20 6.58 -7.08 66.13
CA SER A 20 5.46 -8.09 66.05
C SER A 20 4.04 -7.98 66.70
N VAL A 21 3.05 -8.63 66.05
CA VAL A 21 1.76 -9.28 66.52
C VAL A 21 0.37 -8.56 66.39
N ALA A 22 -0.51 -9.21 65.59
CA ALA A 22 -1.99 -9.38 65.65
C ALA A 22 -3.08 -8.30 65.28
N GLN A 23 -4.24 -8.87 64.88
CA GLN A 23 -5.61 -8.37 64.58
C GLN A 23 -6.43 -8.03 65.89
N PRO A 24 -7.72 -7.52 65.94
CA PRO A 24 -8.86 -7.89 65.05
C PRO A 24 -10.18 -7.02 64.87
N LEU A 25 -10.94 -7.35 63.81
CA LEU A 25 -12.42 -7.57 63.66
C LEU A 25 -13.56 -6.48 63.84
N LEU A 26 -14.68 -6.76 63.11
CA LEU A 26 -16.13 -6.41 63.31
C LEU A 26 -16.62 -4.93 63.08
N SER A 27 -17.86 -4.61 62.63
CA SER A 27 -18.88 -5.32 61.80
C SER A 27 -20.19 -4.53 61.48
N LYS A 28 -20.78 -4.75 60.28
CA LYS A 28 -22.24 -4.74 59.91
C LYS A 28 -23.03 -3.38 60.01
N PRO A 29 -24.29 -3.25 59.50
CA PRO A 29 -25.24 -4.23 58.90
C PRO A 29 -25.81 -3.89 57.48
N TYR A 30 -26.79 -4.69 57.02
CA TYR A 30 -27.59 -4.58 55.77
C TYR A 30 -29.10 -4.64 56.12
N PRO A 31 -30.01 -4.05 55.31
CA PRO A 31 -30.94 -4.83 54.43
C PRO A 31 -31.20 -4.09 53.09
N THR A 32 -32.08 -4.45 52.12
CA THR A 32 -33.21 -5.41 51.98
C THR A 32 -33.37 -5.83 50.49
N LEU A 33 -34.42 -6.58 50.10
CA LEU A 33 -34.86 -6.81 48.71
C LEU A 33 -36.34 -6.44 48.52
N GLU A 34 -36.74 -5.95 47.34
CA GLU A 34 -37.92 -6.35 46.53
C GLU A 34 -37.83 -5.75 45.09
N PRO A 35 -38.66 -6.15 44.09
CA PRO A 35 -38.23 -6.15 42.66
C PRO A 35 -38.98 -5.12 41.75
N PRO A 36 -39.14 -5.31 40.41
CA PRO A 36 -38.51 -4.45 39.39
C PRO A 36 -39.48 -3.56 38.56
N ILE A 37 -38.97 -2.53 37.85
CA ILE A 37 -39.34 -2.11 36.46
C ILE A 37 -38.67 -0.79 36.00
N ALA A 38 -38.10 -0.81 34.77
CA ALA A 38 -37.87 0.25 33.75
C ALA A 38 -37.31 1.69 34.03
N SER A 39 -36.72 2.23 32.94
CA SER A 39 -36.43 3.65 32.57
C SER A 39 -35.22 4.42 33.16
N THR A 40 -34.13 4.42 32.38
CA THR A 40 -33.25 5.55 32.01
C THR A 40 -33.17 6.83 32.86
N SER A 41 -31.98 7.10 33.44
CA SER A 41 -31.30 8.41 33.30
C SER A 41 -29.79 8.31 33.56
N GLU A 42 -29.06 9.17 32.85
CA GLU A 42 -27.60 9.32 32.67
C GLU A 42 -26.64 9.32 33.88
N THR A 43 -25.47 8.71 33.64
CA THR A 43 -24.10 9.10 34.08
C THR A 43 -23.69 9.11 35.55
N GLU A 44 -22.82 8.16 35.91
CA GLU A 44 -21.57 8.45 36.64
C GLU A 44 -20.44 7.54 36.08
N GLU A 45 -19.18 7.98 36.14
CA GLU A 45 -18.05 7.27 35.50
C GLU A 45 -17.42 6.23 36.44
N ASP A 46 -17.25 4.98 35.98
CA ASP A 46 -16.37 4.01 36.63
C ASP A 46 -15.45 3.30 35.61
N GLN A 47 -14.29 2.85 36.09
CA GLN A 47 -13.12 2.56 35.26
C GLN A 47 -13.09 1.12 34.74
N THR A 48 -12.26 0.88 33.72
CA THR A 48 -12.02 -0.43 33.09
C THR A 48 -13.14 -1.03 32.23
N GLN A 49 -14.00 -0.19 31.62
CA GLN A 49 -14.81 -0.64 30.48
C GLN A 49 -13.90 -1.03 29.29
N PHE A 50 -13.60 -2.32 29.17
CA PHE A 50 -13.07 -2.90 27.94
C PHE A 50 -14.08 -2.64 26.82
N LEU A 51 -13.71 -1.83 25.84
CA LEU A 51 -14.54 -1.53 24.69
C LEU A 51 -14.93 -2.84 23.98
N GLN A 52 -16.22 -3.21 24.04
CA GLN A 52 -16.78 -4.32 23.27
C GLN A 52 -16.87 -3.92 21.79
N ILE A 53 -15.71 -3.91 21.14
CA ILE A 53 -15.56 -3.85 19.70
C ILE A 53 -16.33 -5.03 19.11
N SER A 54 -17.45 -4.78 18.43
CA SER A 54 -18.22 -5.82 17.73
C SER A 54 -18.21 -5.57 16.23
N TYR A 55 -18.33 -6.62 15.40
CA TYR A 55 -18.51 -6.42 13.97
C TYR A 55 -19.94 -5.89 13.73
N ASN A 56 -20.05 -4.62 13.31
CA ASN A 56 -21.35 -4.01 13.13
C ASN A 56 -21.97 -4.45 11.79
N TYR A 57 -22.78 -5.50 11.86
CA TYR A 57 -23.67 -6.02 10.82
C TYR A 57 -24.88 -5.11 10.52
N GLY A 58 -25.19 -4.14 11.39
CA GLY A 58 -26.37 -3.30 11.31
C GLY A 58 -26.25 -2.11 10.34
N PRO A 59 -27.34 -1.35 10.14
CA PRO A 59 -27.30 -0.09 9.40
C PRO A 59 -26.42 0.93 10.14
N ARG A 60 -25.35 1.38 9.48
CA ARG A 60 -24.39 2.35 10.04
C ARG A 60 -24.95 3.78 9.90
N SER A 61 -24.81 4.58 10.95
CA SER A 61 -25.10 6.02 10.89
C SER A 61 -24.08 6.75 10.03
N ILE A 62 -24.46 7.91 9.46
CA ILE A 62 -23.52 8.77 8.72
C ILE A 62 -22.58 9.42 9.73
N LYS A 63 -21.29 9.12 9.63
CA LYS A 63 -20.23 9.66 10.49
C LYS A 63 -19.28 10.56 9.69
N ASP A 64 -18.57 11.46 10.37
CA ASP A 64 -17.57 12.36 9.79
C ASP A 64 -18.09 13.27 8.64
N LEU A 65 -19.40 13.57 8.65
CA LEU A 65 -20.11 14.34 7.61
C LEU A 65 -19.44 15.68 7.20
N PRO A 66 -18.84 16.50 8.09
CA PRO A 66 -18.18 17.75 7.68
C PRO A 66 -17.07 17.56 6.63
N PHE A 67 -16.35 16.44 6.66
CA PHE A 67 -15.28 16.16 5.69
C PHE A 67 -15.84 15.73 4.33
N LEU A 68 -16.97 15.03 4.31
CA LEU A 68 -17.71 14.73 3.07
C LEU A 68 -18.27 16.00 2.44
N LEU A 69 -18.81 16.93 3.24
CA LEU A 69 -19.30 18.22 2.78
C LEU A 69 -18.16 19.10 2.24
N LEU A 70 -17.01 19.14 2.93
CA LEU A 70 -15.82 19.87 2.47
C LEU A 70 -15.28 19.32 1.13
N PHE A 71 -15.21 17.99 1.00
CA PHE A 71 -14.81 17.33 -0.26
C PHE A 71 -15.80 17.65 -1.39
N SER A 72 -17.10 17.55 -1.12
CA SER A 72 -18.17 17.88 -2.07
C SER A 72 -18.15 19.35 -2.49
N LEU A 73 -17.87 20.27 -1.58
CA LEU A 73 -17.72 21.69 -1.88
C LEU A 73 -16.52 21.96 -2.79
N LEU A 74 -15.36 21.37 -2.50
CA LEU A 74 -14.16 21.50 -3.33
C LEU A 74 -14.37 20.94 -4.75
N LEU A 75 -15.08 19.82 -4.87
CA LEU A 75 -15.51 19.24 -6.15
C LEU A 75 -16.42 20.22 -6.92
N LEU A 76 -17.49 20.70 -6.29
CA LEU A 76 -18.44 21.63 -6.91
C LEU A 76 -17.78 22.94 -7.36
N CYS A 77 -16.88 23.51 -6.55
CA CYS A 77 -16.07 24.67 -6.95
C CYS A 77 -15.19 24.37 -8.16
N THR A 78 -14.51 23.22 -8.19
CA THR A 78 -13.60 22.85 -9.29
C THR A 78 -14.35 22.64 -10.62
N PHE A 79 -15.56 22.08 -10.59
CA PHE A 79 -16.43 21.97 -11.76
C PHE A 79 -17.04 23.33 -12.15
N GLY A 80 -17.48 24.15 -11.18
CA GLY A 80 -18.06 25.47 -11.43
C GLY A 80 -17.08 26.43 -12.12
N PHE A 81 -15.85 26.55 -11.61
CA PHE A 81 -14.79 27.33 -12.27
C PHE A 81 -14.38 26.73 -13.62
N GLY A 82 -14.45 25.39 -13.78
CA GLY A 82 -14.19 24.73 -15.07
C GLY A 82 -15.24 25.06 -16.14
N ILE A 83 -16.51 25.11 -15.77
CA ILE A 83 -17.61 25.54 -16.65
C ILE A 83 -17.44 27.03 -17.01
N PHE A 84 -17.14 27.89 -16.04
CA PHE A 84 -16.83 29.31 -16.26
C PHE A 84 -15.66 29.49 -17.26
N ALA A 85 -14.58 28.71 -17.09
CA ALA A 85 -13.44 28.70 -18.00
C ALA A 85 -13.79 28.23 -19.42
N SER A 86 -14.71 27.26 -19.53
CA SER A 86 -15.18 26.75 -20.83
C SER A 86 -16.02 27.77 -21.60
N VAL A 87 -16.76 28.64 -20.90
CA VAL A 87 -17.61 29.68 -21.51
C VAL A 87 -16.79 30.90 -21.92
N ASN A 88 -15.93 31.43 -21.03
CA ASN A 88 -15.21 32.70 -21.25
C ASN A 88 -13.88 32.56 -22.03
N ARG A 89 -13.67 31.43 -22.72
CA ARG A 89 -12.48 31.15 -23.51
C ARG A 89 -12.25 32.19 -24.62
N ASN A 90 -11.01 32.65 -24.77
CA ASN A 90 -10.63 33.58 -25.82
C ASN A 90 -10.27 32.78 -27.11
N PRO A 91 -10.92 33.03 -28.27
CA PRO A 91 -10.65 32.27 -29.49
C PRO A 91 -9.26 32.55 -30.10
N HIS A 92 -8.64 33.69 -29.79
CA HIS A 92 -7.39 34.13 -30.43
C HIS A 92 -6.12 33.52 -29.82
N VAL A 93 -6.23 32.61 -28.84
CA VAL A 93 -5.09 31.90 -28.21
C VAL A 93 -4.20 31.18 -29.22
N SER A 94 -4.82 30.57 -30.23
CA SER A 94 -4.13 29.86 -31.32
C SER A 94 -3.47 30.80 -32.34
N GLN A 95 -3.77 32.10 -32.29
CA GLN A 95 -3.40 33.11 -33.28
C GLN A 95 -2.33 34.09 -32.78
N VAL A 96 -1.75 33.90 -31.59
CA VAL A 96 -0.80 34.84 -30.95
C VAL A 96 0.37 35.23 -31.87
N SER A 97 0.87 34.32 -32.71
CA SER A 97 1.94 34.59 -33.71
C SER A 97 1.51 35.48 -34.87
N SER A 98 0.22 35.81 -34.99
CA SER A 98 -0.35 36.71 -36.00
C SER A 98 -0.87 38.03 -35.38
N PHE A 99 -0.39 38.38 -34.19
CA PHE A 99 -0.50 39.72 -33.61
C PHE A 99 0.86 40.43 -33.64
N ILE A 100 0.88 41.67 -34.13
CA ILE A 100 2.05 42.54 -34.14
C ILE A 100 1.81 43.72 -33.20
N TYR A 101 2.89 44.15 -32.52
CA TYR A 101 2.85 45.33 -31.66
C TYR A 101 2.73 46.60 -32.51
N ASN A 102 1.68 47.39 -32.26
CA ASN A 102 1.46 48.67 -32.91
C ASN A 102 1.94 49.79 -31.98
N THR A 103 2.97 50.52 -32.43
CA THR A 103 3.60 51.62 -31.70
C THR A 103 2.68 52.82 -31.48
N THR A 104 1.65 53.02 -32.32
CA THR A 104 0.71 54.14 -32.23
C THR A 104 -0.40 53.89 -31.21
N SER A 105 -0.80 52.64 -31.01
CA SER A 105 -1.85 52.23 -30.07
C SER A 105 -1.34 51.54 -28.81
N SER A 106 -0.02 51.48 -28.62
CA SER A 106 0.72 50.76 -27.56
C SER A 106 0.20 49.34 -27.24
N SER A 107 -0.32 48.66 -28.26
CA SER A 107 -1.10 47.42 -28.10
C SER A 107 -0.84 46.42 -29.23
N CYS A 108 -1.20 45.16 -28.97
CA CYS A 108 -1.08 44.08 -29.93
C CYS A 108 -2.30 44.04 -30.86
N THR A 109 -2.06 44.28 -32.15
CA THR A 109 -3.10 44.32 -33.20
C THR A 109 -2.96 43.14 -34.15
N PHE A 110 -4.06 42.70 -34.76
CA PHE A 110 -4.06 41.52 -35.63
C PHE A 110 -3.52 41.88 -37.02
N VAL A 111 -2.67 41.02 -37.60
CA VAL A 111 -1.94 41.32 -38.86
C VAL A 111 -2.88 41.67 -40.03
N LYS A 112 -4.14 41.22 -39.99
CA LYS A 112 -5.13 41.52 -41.03
C LYS A 112 -5.54 43.00 -41.06
N ASP A 113 -5.39 43.71 -39.94
CA ASP A 113 -5.75 45.14 -39.80
C ASP A 113 -4.66 46.08 -40.32
N LEU A 114 -3.42 45.58 -40.50
CA LEU A 114 -2.30 46.38 -41.04
C LEU A 114 -2.34 46.51 -42.58
N ARG A 115 -3.29 45.87 -43.29
CA ARG A 115 -3.37 45.91 -44.76
C ARG A 115 -4.45 46.88 -45.27
N SER A 116 -4.50 48.09 -44.73
CA SER A 116 -5.28 49.20 -45.33
C SER A 116 -4.78 50.61 -45.00
N PRO A 117 -3.86 51.15 -45.81
CA PRO A 117 -3.85 52.56 -46.18
C PRO A 117 -4.54 52.76 -47.56
N PHE A 118 -5.20 53.91 -47.75
CA PHE A 118 -5.91 54.33 -48.97
C PHE A 118 -7.17 53.54 -49.41
N SER A 119 -8.28 53.82 -48.72
CA SER A 119 -9.53 54.23 -49.39
C SER A 119 -10.35 55.12 -48.46
N SER A 120 -10.94 56.20 -48.98
CA SER A 120 -11.69 57.19 -48.20
C SER A 120 -13.21 57.03 -48.33
N ASN A 121 -13.92 57.71 -47.42
CA ASN A 121 -15.37 58.01 -47.39
C ASN A 121 -16.33 56.99 -46.73
N SER A 122 -17.02 57.49 -45.69
CA SER A 122 -18.42 57.23 -45.32
C SER A 122 -18.98 55.80 -45.30
N SER A 123 -18.93 55.17 -44.12
CA SER A 123 -20.08 54.87 -43.23
C SER A 123 -21.53 54.85 -43.80
N PRO A 124 -22.48 54.21 -43.09
CA PRO A 124 -22.46 52.84 -42.56
C PRO A 124 -23.80 52.08 -42.83
N TRP A 125 -23.84 50.75 -42.63
CA TRP A 125 -24.94 49.99 -41.96
C TRP A 125 -24.84 48.48 -42.20
N SER A 126 -25.57 47.73 -41.35
CA SER A 126 -25.86 46.28 -41.43
C SER A 126 -24.70 45.30 -41.23
N SER A 127 -24.88 44.15 -40.56
CA SER A 127 -25.90 43.80 -39.56
C SER A 127 -25.47 42.54 -38.82
N SER A 128 -25.73 42.47 -37.50
CA SER A 128 -25.82 41.18 -36.80
C SER A 128 -26.93 40.33 -37.41
N PHE A 129 -26.77 39.01 -37.43
CA PHE A 129 -27.91 38.09 -37.56
C PHE A 129 -27.71 36.89 -36.66
N ASP A 130 -28.67 36.70 -35.76
CA ASP A 130 -28.95 35.43 -35.10
C ASP A 130 -30.21 34.81 -35.71
N SER A 131 -30.43 33.52 -35.45
CA SER A 131 -31.45 32.67 -36.07
C SER A 131 -32.91 33.05 -35.77
N VAL A 132 -33.86 32.69 -36.67
CA VAL A 132 -34.93 31.67 -36.43
C VAL A 132 -35.96 31.53 -37.60
N SER A 133 -36.21 30.26 -37.99
CA SER A 133 -37.39 29.61 -38.64
C SER A 133 -38.10 30.05 -39.95
N SER A 134 -38.72 29.02 -40.57
CA SER A 134 -40.01 28.95 -41.30
C SER A 134 -40.15 29.25 -42.82
N GLU A 135 -40.39 28.15 -43.56
CA GLU A 135 -41.42 27.92 -44.60
C GLU A 135 -41.41 28.58 -46.02
N SER A 136 -41.21 27.70 -47.02
CA SER A 136 -42.07 27.46 -48.21
C SER A 136 -41.72 28.02 -49.61
N SER A 137 -42.18 27.25 -50.62
CA SER A 137 -42.36 27.55 -52.07
C SER A 137 -41.14 27.68 -53.03
N THR A 138 -40.88 26.57 -53.75
CA THR A 138 -40.67 26.45 -55.22
C THR A 138 -40.04 27.62 -56.02
N SER A 139 -38.98 27.41 -56.82
CA SER A 139 -39.11 26.71 -58.13
C SER A 139 -37.77 26.52 -58.91
N ASN A 140 -37.76 25.49 -59.78
CA ASN A 140 -36.98 25.20 -61.01
C ASN A 140 -35.61 25.89 -61.30
N GLY A 141 -34.58 25.09 -61.65
CA GLY A 141 -33.37 25.57 -62.34
C GLY A 141 -32.19 24.58 -62.49
N THR A 142 -32.21 23.71 -63.51
CA THR A 142 -31.05 22.96 -64.05
C THR A 142 -30.89 23.28 -65.55
N PRO A 143 -29.80 22.91 -66.27
CA PRO A 143 -28.63 22.06 -65.94
C PRO A 143 -27.32 22.90 -65.84
N THR A 144 -26.06 22.55 -66.17
CA THR A 144 -25.42 21.46 -66.96
C THR A 144 -23.92 21.30 -66.62
N TYR A 145 -23.32 20.14 -66.94
CA TYR A 145 -21.86 19.90 -67.04
C TYR A 145 -21.37 20.07 -68.49
N PRO A 146 -20.08 20.40 -68.73
CA PRO A 146 -19.05 19.38 -69.09
C PRO A 146 -17.63 19.75 -68.55
N SER A 147 -16.52 19.02 -68.75
CA SER A 147 -16.21 17.59 -68.94
C SER A 147 -14.69 17.39 -68.72
N ALA A 148 -14.20 16.16 -68.50
CA ALA A 148 -12.78 15.88 -68.23
C ALA A 148 -11.91 15.76 -69.50
N SER A 149 -10.58 15.81 -69.32
CA SER A 149 -9.60 15.25 -70.28
C SER A 149 -8.35 14.72 -69.55
N ASN A 150 -7.81 13.59 -70.00
CA ASN A 150 -6.59 12.95 -69.48
C ASN A 150 -5.44 13.13 -70.48
N SER A 151 -4.19 13.07 -70.01
CA SER A 151 -3.05 12.64 -70.85
C SER A 151 -1.94 11.93 -70.06
N THR A 152 -1.82 10.62 -70.35
CA THR A 152 -0.63 9.77 -70.24
C THR A 152 0.33 10.06 -71.41
N SER A 153 1.61 9.67 -71.48
CA SER A 153 2.52 8.85 -70.63
C SER A 153 3.99 8.99 -71.09
N SER A 154 4.92 8.38 -70.33
CA SER A 154 6.13 7.63 -70.80
C SER A 154 7.18 8.29 -71.72
N GLU A 155 8.45 8.28 -71.28
CA GLU A 155 9.48 7.35 -71.81
C GLU A 155 10.76 7.32 -70.91
N SER A 156 11.79 6.53 -71.27
CA SER A 156 12.85 6.10 -70.34
C SER A 156 14.17 5.61 -71.00
N LEU A 157 15.29 5.63 -70.25
CA LEU A 157 16.43 4.65 -70.19
C LEU A 157 17.87 5.25 -70.20
N HIS A 158 18.74 4.69 -69.33
CA HIS A 158 20.23 4.54 -69.41
C HIS A 158 21.17 5.78 -69.58
N ALA A 159 22.46 5.79 -69.15
CA ALA A 159 23.25 5.01 -68.16
C ALA A 159 24.66 5.64 -67.88
N ASN A 160 25.41 5.05 -66.93
CA ASN A 160 26.89 5.03 -66.75
C ASN A 160 27.68 6.14 -65.99
N PHE A 161 28.20 5.74 -64.81
CA PHE A 161 29.59 5.83 -64.30
C PHE A 161 30.50 7.07 -64.48
N SER A 162 31.03 7.60 -63.35
CA SER A 162 32.49 7.63 -63.03
C SER A 162 32.82 8.22 -61.63
N PHE A 163 34.02 7.96 -61.11
CA PHE A 163 34.60 8.48 -59.84
C PHE A 163 35.88 9.31 -60.14
N PRO A 164 36.28 10.28 -59.28
CA PRO A 164 37.53 10.09 -58.53
C PRO A 164 37.72 10.82 -57.16
N LYS A 165 38.35 10.09 -56.22
CA LYS A 165 39.47 10.43 -55.28
C LYS A 165 39.53 11.74 -54.45
N HIS A 166 39.95 11.57 -53.18
CA HIS A 166 40.52 12.57 -52.23
C HIS A 166 41.88 13.15 -52.66
N PRO A 167 42.31 14.28 -52.05
CA PRO A 167 43.47 14.23 -51.11
C PRO A 167 43.27 15.02 -49.78
N THR A 168 44.36 15.28 -49.03
CA THR A 168 44.38 15.68 -47.60
C THR A 168 45.46 16.73 -47.21
N SER A 169 45.16 17.64 -46.28
CA SER A 169 46.10 18.37 -45.38
C SER A 169 45.29 19.14 -44.30
N LEU A 170 45.47 19.15 -42.96
CA LEU A 170 46.61 19.05 -42.01
C LEU A 170 47.24 20.43 -41.63
N ASN A 171 46.99 20.90 -40.39
CA ASN A 171 47.87 21.70 -39.49
C ASN A 171 47.13 22.06 -38.16
N TYR A 172 47.63 21.70 -36.96
CA TYR A 172 48.48 22.47 -36.00
C TYR A 172 47.77 23.66 -35.28
N SER A 173 47.92 23.91 -33.96
CA SER A 173 48.59 23.18 -32.85
C SER A 173 48.29 23.77 -31.45
N THR A 174 48.72 23.05 -30.37
CA THR A 174 49.08 23.52 -28.99
C THR A 174 48.06 24.37 -28.18
N TRP A 175 47.52 23.94 -27.03
CA TRP A 175 48.13 23.59 -25.71
C TRP A 175 48.83 24.73 -24.94
N THR A 176 48.29 25.10 -23.77
CA THR A 176 49.04 25.29 -22.50
C THR A 176 48.09 25.40 -21.29
N VAL A 177 48.62 25.22 -20.07
CA VAL A 177 47.87 25.26 -18.79
C VAL A 177 48.68 26.05 -17.75
N SER A 178 48.01 26.90 -16.96
CA SER A 178 48.57 27.49 -15.73
C SER A 178 47.45 27.81 -14.72
N LYS A 179 47.79 27.90 -13.43
CA LYS A 179 46.83 27.98 -12.31
C LYS A 179 47.46 28.63 -11.07
N SER A 180 47.05 29.84 -10.69
CA SER A 180 47.20 30.34 -9.31
C SER A 180 46.37 31.61 -9.04
N THR A 181 45.77 31.61 -7.85
CA THR A 181 45.10 32.68 -7.09
C THR A 181 45.74 34.08 -7.09
N SER A 182 44.91 35.13 -7.10
CA SER A 182 44.75 36.08 -5.99
C SER A 182 43.42 36.84 -6.10
N GLU A 183 43.02 37.56 -5.05
CA GLU A 183 41.79 38.37 -5.00
C GLU A 183 41.97 39.73 -5.71
N ASP A 184 40.87 40.32 -6.22
CA ASP A 184 40.42 41.65 -5.78
C ASP A 184 38.97 41.96 -6.24
N SER A 185 38.41 43.08 -5.76
CA SER A 185 36.98 43.42 -5.80
C SER A 185 36.50 44.28 -6.99
N SER A 186 35.26 44.06 -7.43
CA SER A 186 34.28 45.11 -7.84
C SER A 186 32.93 44.51 -8.25
N SER A 187 31.86 45.31 -8.15
CA SER A 187 30.48 44.89 -8.36
C SER A 187 29.90 45.30 -9.73
N SER A 188 29.02 44.46 -10.29
CA SER A 188 27.88 44.88 -11.14
C SER A 188 26.97 43.68 -11.42
N ASP A 189 25.68 43.82 -11.12
CA ASP A 189 24.69 42.75 -11.26
C ASP A 189 24.32 42.44 -12.71
N ASN A 190 24.15 41.15 -13.02
CA ASN A 190 23.50 40.68 -14.24
C ASN A 190 22.43 39.62 -13.86
N PRO A 191 21.16 39.80 -14.26
CA PRO A 191 20.07 38.92 -13.82
C PRO A 191 20.18 37.53 -14.47
N VAL A 192 20.39 36.50 -13.64
CA VAL A 192 20.52 35.12 -14.07
C VAL A 192 19.21 34.60 -14.69
N SER A 193 19.25 34.28 -15.98
CA SER A 193 18.14 33.62 -16.69
C SER A 193 17.87 32.22 -16.13
N LEU A 194 16.86 32.09 -15.26
CA LEU A 194 16.43 30.83 -14.63
C LEU A 194 15.93 29.81 -15.68
N LYS A 195 16.85 29.00 -16.21
CA LYS A 195 16.58 28.06 -17.31
C LYS A 195 15.92 26.79 -16.77
N SER A 196 14.61 26.65 -16.99
CA SER A 196 13.79 25.52 -16.50
C SER A 196 14.38 24.16 -16.90
N PRO A 197 14.51 23.18 -15.97
CA PRO A 197 15.11 21.87 -16.25
C PRO A 197 14.20 20.92 -17.05
N ARG A 198 13.01 21.35 -17.50
CA ARG A 198 12.02 20.48 -18.16
C ARG A 198 12.36 20.05 -19.59
N SER A 199 13.30 20.71 -20.28
CA SER A 199 13.65 20.36 -21.67
C SER A 199 14.68 19.23 -21.79
N THR A 200 15.62 19.11 -20.85
CA THR A 200 16.76 18.17 -20.99
C THR A 200 16.32 16.70 -21.03
N PHE A 201 15.30 16.33 -20.25
CA PHE A 201 14.80 14.95 -20.20
C PHE A 201 14.04 14.53 -21.47
N LEU A 202 13.24 15.43 -22.05
CA LEU A 202 12.53 15.18 -23.31
C LEU A 202 13.50 15.12 -24.49
N ASN A 203 14.51 15.99 -24.53
CA ASN A 203 15.53 15.94 -25.56
C ASN A 203 16.38 14.66 -25.47
N ALA A 204 16.79 14.24 -24.26
CA ALA A 204 17.49 12.96 -24.07
C ALA A 204 16.67 11.72 -24.49
N LEU A 205 15.33 11.78 -24.38
CA LEU A 205 14.42 10.75 -24.90
C LEU A 205 14.29 10.78 -26.43
N LEU A 206 14.43 11.96 -27.05
CA LEU A 206 14.36 12.12 -28.51
C LEU A 206 15.70 11.83 -29.21
N ASP A 207 16.83 12.18 -28.60
CA ASP A 207 18.17 11.94 -29.16
C ASP A 207 18.45 10.43 -29.36
N TYR A 208 17.85 9.55 -28.55
CA TYR A 208 17.95 8.10 -28.73
C TYR A 208 17.28 7.59 -30.02
N THR A 209 16.47 8.40 -30.70
CA THR A 209 15.86 8.06 -32.00
C THR A 209 16.76 8.34 -33.20
N SER A 210 17.90 9.02 -33.01
CA SER A 210 18.80 9.49 -34.08
C SER A 210 19.66 8.41 -34.77
N PHE A 211 19.65 7.16 -34.27
CA PHE A 211 20.60 6.12 -34.71
C PHE A 211 20.21 5.37 -36.01
N PHE A 212 19.00 5.56 -36.54
CA PHE A 212 18.48 4.74 -37.64
C PHE A 212 18.35 5.49 -38.97
N GLY A 213 19.15 5.06 -39.96
CA GLY A 213 19.19 5.65 -41.30
C GLY A 213 18.26 4.98 -42.34
N ASN A 214 17.78 5.82 -43.26
CA ASN A 214 16.95 5.56 -44.45
C ASN A 214 15.53 4.96 -44.27
N PRO A 215 14.52 5.42 -45.03
CA PRO A 215 13.12 5.29 -44.59
C PRO A 215 12.34 4.12 -45.24
N SER A 216 12.81 3.57 -46.35
CA SER A 216 12.01 2.68 -47.22
C SER A 216 11.92 1.23 -46.73
N SER A 217 13.03 0.64 -46.28
CA SER A 217 13.05 -0.71 -45.68
C SER A 217 12.43 -0.73 -44.28
N PHE A 218 12.66 0.32 -43.49
CA PHE A 218 12.22 0.41 -42.10
C PHE A 218 10.71 0.32 -41.91
N ASN A 219 9.90 0.81 -42.85
CA ASN A 219 8.43 0.75 -42.70
C ASN A 219 7.88 -0.68 -42.72
N SER A 220 8.48 -1.61 -43.48
CA SER A 220 8.04 -3.01 -43.49
C SER A 220 8.39 -3.70 -42.17
N ILE A 221 9.65 -3.62 -41.75
CA ILE A 221 10.16 -4.25 -40.51
C ILE A 221 9.47 -3.66 -39.26
N ARG A 222 9.29 -2.34 -39.22
CA ARG A 222 8.57 -1.67 -38.12
C ARG A 222 7.11 -2.12 -38.04
N SER A 223 6.46 -2.47 -39.15
CA SER A 223 5.08 -2.96 -39.15
C SER A 223 4.96 -4.37 -38.56
N SER A 224 5.88 -5.29 -38.87
CA SER A 224 5.86 -6.65 -38.36
C SER A 224 6.28 -6.73 -36.88
N LEU A 225 7.28 -5.95 -36.47
CA LEU A 225 7.70 -5.83 -35.07
C LEU A 225 6.57 -5.23 -34.22
N LEU A 226 5.98 -4.11 -34.64
CA LEU A 226 4.88 -3.46 -33.92
C LEU A 226 3.60 -4.32 -33.86
N LYS A 227 3.28 -5.06 -34.94
CA LYS A 227 2.22 -6.08 -34.92
C LYS A 227 2.52 -7.17 -33.88
N SER A 228 3.73 -7.70 -33.87
CA SER A 228 4.15 -8.75 -32.93
C SER A 228 4.11 -8.27 -31.48
N LEU A 229 4.54 -7.03 -31.22
CA LEU A 229 4.46 -6.40 -29.91
C LEU A 229 3.01 -6.23 -29.44
N ILE A 230 2.12 -5.71 -30.28
CA ILE A 230 0.69 -5.56 -29.94
C ILE A 230 0.07 -6.92 -29.61
N TRP A 231 0.26 -7.93 -30.45
CA TRP A 231 -0.30 -9.26 -30.21
C TRP A 231 0.29 -9.91 -28.95
N THR A 232 1.60 -9.78 -28.69
CA THR A 232 2.23 -10.32 -27.47
C THR A 232 1.67 -9.64 -26.22
N LEU A 233 1.50 -8.31 -26.22
CA LEU A 233 0.93 -7.58 -25.08
C LEU A 233 -0.55 -7.93 -24.85
N VAL A 234 -1.35 -8.08 -25.91
CA VAL A 234 -2.75 -8.54 -25.81
C VAL A 234 -2.84 -9.97 -25.26
N ILE A 235 -2.01 -10.89 -25.78
CA ILE A 235 -1.94 -12.27 -25.28
C ILE A 235 -1.48 -12.31 -23.81
N THR A 236 -0.48 -11.50 -23.44
CA THR A 236 0.00 -11.36 -22.06
C THR A 236 -1.11 -10.84 -21.13
N LEU A 237 -1.87 -9.84 -21.57
CA LEU A 237 -2.99 -9.29 -20.80
C LEU A 237 -4.10 -10.34 -20.59
N ILE A 238 -4.49 -11.06 -21.64
CA ILE A 238 -5.50 -12.14 -21.55
C ILE A 238 -5.02 -13.27 -20.63
N LEU A 239 -3.76 -13.69 -20.76
CA LEU A 239 -3.16 -14.77 -19.96
C LEU A 239 -2.89 -14.36 -18.51
N SER A 240 -2.75 -13.06 -18.21
CA SER A 240 -2.47 -12.55 -16.87
C SER A 240 -3.58 -12.86 -15.86
N GLY A 241 -4.85 -12.92 -16.28
CA GLY A 241 -5.97 -13.31 -15.43
C GLY A 241 -5.86 -14.77 -14.92
N PRO A 242 -5.78 -15.76 -15.83
CA PRO A 242 -5.45 -17.15 -15.48
C PRO A 242 -4.15 -17.28 -14.68
N PHE A 243 -3.11 -16.49 -14.98
CA PHE A 243 -1.85 -16.51 -14.25
C PHE A 243 -2.00 -16.01 -12.79
N VAL A 244 -2.76 -14.93 -12.56
CA VAL A 244 -3.09 -14.44 -11.20
C VAL A 244 -3.88 -15.49 -10.42
N LEU A 245 -4.87 -16.14 -11.06
CA LEU A 245 -5.63 -17.23 -10.42
C LEU A 245 -4.75 -18.44 -10.10
N PHE A 246 -3.82 -18.80 -10.99
CA PHE A 246 -2.83 -19.85 -10.75
C PHE A 246 -1.91 -19.50 -9.57
N VAL A 247 -1.37 -18.27 -9.51
CA VAL A 247 -0.55 -17.78 -8.38
C VAL A 247 -1.34 -17.80 -7.07
N LEU A 248 -2.62 -17.44 -7.07
CA LEU A 248 -3.48 -17.49 -5.89
C LEU A 248 -3.76 -18.94 -5.43
N LEU A 249 -4.04 -19.86 -6.36
CA LEU A 249 -4.22 -21.29 -6.04
C LEU A 249 -2.93 -21.93 -5.54
N LEU A 250 -1.79 -21.54 -6.11
CA LEU A 250 -0.46 -21.92 -5.64
C LEU A 250 -0.21 -21.42 -4.21
N LEU A 251 -0.38 -20.12 -3.95
CA LEU A 251 -0.21 -19.51 -2.62
C LEU A 251 -1.22 -20.04 -1.58
N LYS A 252 -2.36 -20.58 -2.00
CA LYS A 252 -3.33 -21.25 -1.12
C LYS A 252 -2.92 -22.66 -0.67
N HIS A 253 -2.41 -23.50 -1.58
CA HIS A 253 -2.15 -24.92 -1.27
C HIS A 253 -0.67 -25.24 -1.01
N TYR A 254 0.25 -24.46 -1.57
CA TYR A 254 1.68 -24.75 -1.59
C TYR A 254 2.54 -23.59 -1.06
N THR A 255 1.96 -22.70 -0.23
CA THR A 255 2.61 -21.49 0.28
C THR A 255 4.01 -21.76 0.85
N LYS A 256 4.14 -22.82 1.66
CA LYS A 256 5.42 -23.22 2.27
C LYS A 256 6.45 -23.58 1.22
N GLN A 257 6.07 -24.39 0.22
CA GLN A 257 6.97 -24.80 -0.87
C GLN A 257 7.40 -23.61 -1.73
N ILE A 258 6.46 -22.71 -2.10
CA ILE A 258 6.72 -21.56 -2.97
C ILE A 258 7.62 -20.54 -2.29
N VAL A 259 7.35 -20.19 -1.03
CA VAL A 259 8.17 -19.21 -0.30
C VAL A 259 9.60 -19.75 -0.17
N TYR A 260 9.79 -20.98 0.32
CA TYR A 260 11.13 -21.57 0.45
C TYR A 260 11.83 -21.83 -0.90
N ALA A 261 11.10 -22.17 -1.97
CA ALA A 261 11.67 -22.24 -3.31
C ALA A 261 12.07 -20.88 -3.87
N SER A 262 11.34 -19.80 -3.52
CA SER A 262 11.64 -18.44 -3.98
C SER A 262 12.87 -17.82 -3.29
N LEU A 263 13.06 -18.10 -1.99
CA LEU A 263 14.12 -17.48 -1.16
C LEU A 263 15.54 -17.58 -1.77
N PRO A 264 16.00 -18.73 -2.29
CA PRO A 264 17.28 -18.82 -3.00
C PRO A 264 17.41 -17.87 -4.20
N PHE A 265 16.33 -17.61 -4.96
CA PHE A 265 16.39 -16.71 -6.13
C PHE A 265 16.65 -15.24 -5.75
N PHE A 266 16.22 -14.78 -4.57
CA PHE A 266 16.57 -13.44 -4.06
C PHE A 266 18.09 -13.27 -3.86
N VAL A 267 18.82 -14.36 -3.66
CA VAL A 267 20.28 -14.38 -3.50
C VAL A 267 20.94 -14.63 -4.86
N ILE A 268 20.49 -15.67 -5.56
CA ILE A 268 21.09 -16.18 -6.79
C ILE A 268 20.93 -15.20 -7.96
N VAL A 269 19.77 -14.55 -8.13
CA VAL A 269 19.52 -13.65 -9.27
C VAL A 269 20.37 -12.38 -9.18
N PRO A 270 20.47 -11.67 -8.04
CA PRO A 270 21.41 -10.56 -7.88
C PRO A 270 22.88 -10.96 -8.06
N ILE A 271 23.30 -12.15 -7.60
CA ILE A 271 24.67 -12.67 -7.87
C ILE A 271 24.90 -12.81 -9.38
N PHE A 272 24.01 -13.47 -10.10
CA PHE A 272 24.15 -13.63 -11.56
C PHE A 272 24.15 -12.29 -12.30
N ILE A 273 23.29 -11.34 -11.93
CA ILE A 273 23.25 -10.00 -12.56
C ILE A 273 24.55 -9.23 -12.27
N ASN A 274 25.07 -9.28 -11.04
CA ASN A 274 26.31 -8.63 -10.64
C ASN A 274 27.53 -9.18 -11.42
N VAL A 275 27.66 -10.52 -11.47
CA VAL A 275 28.74 -11.19 -12.20
C VAL A 275 28.60 -10.97 -13.71
N TYR A 276 27.39 -11.07 -14.27
CA TYR A 276 27.14 -10.79 -15.68
C TYR A 276 27.50 -9.35 -16.05
N TRP A 277 27.09 -8.36 -15.25
CA TRP A 277 27.44 -6.95 -15.47
C TRP A 277 28.97 -6.75 -15.43
N PHE A 278 29.66 -7.32 -14.44
CA PHE A 278 31.11 -7.22 -14.32
C PHE A 278 31.85 -7.81 -15.53
N VAL A 279 31.45 -9.00 -15.99
CA VAL A 279 32.03 -9.66 -17.17
C VAL A 279 31.70 -8.89 -18.44
N ALA A 280 30.42 -8.58 -18.69
CA ALA A 280 29.99 -7.87 -19.89
C ALA A 280 30.60 -6.46 -20.01
N CYS A 281 30.73 -5.73 -18.89
CA CYS A 281 31.39 -4.43 -18.88
C CYS A 281 32.91 -4.51 -19.07
N THR A 282 33.52 -5.67 -18.79
CA THR A 282 34.96 -5.90 -18.97
C THR A 282 35.30 -6.37 -20.39
N VAL A 283 34.40 -7.10 -21.05
CA VAL A 283 34.54 -7.49 -22.46
C VAL A 283 34.14 -6.35 -23.42
N SER A 284 33.13 -5.54 -23.07
CA SER A 284 32.66 -4.43 -23.90
C SER A 284 33.58 -3.22 -23.78
N SER A 285 34.30 -2.87 -24.86
CA SER A 285 35.23 -1.72 -24.90
C SER A 285 34.60 -0.41 -24.40
N ARG A 286 33.40 -0.08 -24.91
CA ARG A 286 32.65 1.13 -24.50
C ARG A 286 32.39 1.20 -22.99
N CYS A 287 32.11 0.07 -22.34
CA CYS A 287 31.90 0.03 -20.89
C CYS A 287 33.23 0.02 -20.14
N SER A 288 34.25 -0.62 -20.71
CA SER A 288 35.57 -0.75 -20.11
C SER A 288 36.32 0.59 -20.06
N GLU A 289 36.13 1.45 -21.07
CA GLU A 289 36.63 2.83 -21.10
C GLU A 289 35.87 3.76 -20.13
N ALA A 290 34.55 3.61 -20.02
CA ALA A 290 33.70 4.47 -19.20
C ALA A 290 33.85 4.27 -17.68
N PHE A 291 34.16 3.04 -17.24
CA PHE A 291 34.25 2.69 -15.81
C PHE A 291 35.61 2.07 -15.48
N PRO A 292 36.48 2.74 -14.70
CA PRO A 292 37.77 2.18 -14.28
C PRO A 292 37.62 0.82 -13.58
N LEU A 293 38.60 -0.07 -13.77
CA LEU A 293 38.58 -1.44 -13.23
C LEU A 293 38.38 -1.47 -11.70
N ALA A 294 38.99 -0.53 -10.97
CA ALA A 294 38.78 -0.38 -9.53
C ALA A 294 37.32 -0.10 -9.16
N TYR A 295 36.62 0.76 -9.91
CA TYR A 295 35.19 1.04 -9.68
C TYR A 295 34.33 -0.21 -9.89
N ARG A 296 34.61 -1.01 -10.93
CA ARG A 296 33.92 -2.29 -11.17
C ARG A 296 34.10 -3.27 -10.02
N ILE A 297 35.32 -3.37 -9.46
CA ILE A 297 35.60 -4.20 -8.27
C ILE A 297 34.86 -3.67 -7.04
N PHE A 298 34.85 -2.35 -6.80
CA PHE A 298 34.09 -1.78 -5.67
C PHE A 298 32.59 -2.05 -5.78
N VAL A 299 31.98 -1.89 -6.97
CA VAL A 299 30.57 -2.22 -7.21
C VAL A 299 30.30 -3.71 -7.00
N LEU A 300 31.15 -4.59 -7.54
CA LEU A 300 31.05 -6.05 -7.38
C LEU A 300 31.02 -6.44 -5.89
N ILE A 301 32.00 -5.96 -5.11
CA ILE A 301 32.13 -6.24 -3.66
C ILE A 301 30.95 -5.65 -2.88
N PHE A 302 30.55 -4.41 -3.17
CA PHE A 302 29.45 -3.72 -2.49
C PHE A 302 28.12 -4.46 -2.66
N ILE A 303 27.83 -4.96 -3.86
CA ILE A 303 26.64 -5.75 -4.12
C ILE A 303 26.70 -7.11 -3.41
N PHE A 304 27.86 -7.79 -3.37
CA PHE A 304 28.03 -9.00 -2.56
C PHE A 304 27.84 -8.76 -1.06
N LEU A 305 28.28 -7.61 -0.53
CA LEU A 305 28.07 -7.20 0.86
C LEU A 305 26.57 -7.04 1.17
N ILE A 306 25.83 -6.33 0.31
CA ILE A 306 24.37 -6.18 0.42
C ILE A 306 23.67 -7.56 0.41
N ILE A 307 24.08 -8.46 -0.49
CA ILE A 307 23.51 -9.82 -0.58
C ILE A 307 23.82 -10.62 0.71
N GLY A 308 25.03 -10.49 1.26
CA GLY A 308 25.39 -11.09 2.55
C GLY A 308 24.53 -10.59 3.72
N VAL A 309 24.24 -9.28 3.77
CA VAL A 309 23.33 -8.69 4.77
C VAL A 309 21.89 -9.20 4.60
N ILE A 310 21.39 -9.33 3.37
CA ILE A 310 20.07 -9.89 3.09
C ILE A 310 19.98 -11.35 3.54
N VAL A 311 21.00 -12.17 3.25
CA VAL A 311 21.08 -13.57 3.73
C VAL A 311 21.11 -13.64 5.26
N TRP A 312 21.92 -12.78 5.91
CA TRP A 312 21.99 -12.72 7.37
C TRP A 312 20.63 -12.38 8.00
N ILE A 313 19.91 -11.41 7.45
CA ILE A 313 18.54 -11.07 7.89
C ILE A 313 17.59 -12.27 7.75
N PHE A 314 17.61 -12.98 6.63
CA PHE A 314 16.76 -14.17 6.44
C PHE A 314 17.10 -15.31 7.42
N VAL A 315 18.38 -15.51 7.75
CA VAL A 315 18.82 -16.53 8.72
C VAL A 315 18.41 -16.16 10.14
N VAL A 316 18.65 -14.92 10.58
CA VAL A 316 18.29 -14.44 11.92
C VAL A 316 16.77 -14.47 12.14
N ASN A 317 15.99 -14.13 11.11
CA ASN A 317 14.53 -14.03 11.20
C ASN A 317 13.78 -15.29 10.73
N TRP A 318 14.46 -16.42 10.49
CA TRP A 318 13.87 -17.63 9.88
C TRP A 318 12.56 -18.11 10.51
N HIS A 319 12.49 -18.18 11.85
CA HIS A 319 11.27 -18.56 12.59
C HIS A 319 10.09 -17.62 12.30
N ARG A 320 10.33 -16.34 11.99
CA ARG A 320 9.28 -15.37 11.65
C ARG A 320 8.86 -15.46 10.17
N ILE A 321 9.72 -15.98 9.29
CA ILE A 321 9.35 -16.29 7.90
C ILE A 321 8.30 -17.40 7.89
N GLU A 322 8.46 -18.45 8.71
CA GLU A 322 7.47 -19.54 8.81
C GLU A 322 6.09 -19.05 9.30
N LEU A 323 6.06 -18.11 10.25
CA LEU A 323 4.83 -17.43 10.66
C LEU A 323 4.18 -16.68 9.48
N THR A 324 4.99 -15.92 8.74
CA THR A 324 4.54 -15.13 7.58
C THR A 324 4.00 -16.03 6.45
N VAL A 325 4.62 -17.20 6.22
CA VAL A 325 4.14 -18.24 5.28
C VAL A 325 2.71 -18.66 5.63
N SER A 326 2.44 -18.93 6.90
CA SER A 326 1.12 -19.38 7.35
C SER A 326 0.05 -18.30 7.15
N ILE A 327 0.37 -17.05 7.52
CA ILE A 327 -0.50 -15.88 7.33
C ILE A 327 -0.82 -15.66 5.85
N ILE A 328 0.17 -15.76 4.94
CA ILE A 328 -0.05 -15.63 3.49
C ILE A 328 -0.99 -16.75 2.97
N GLY A 329 -0.88 -17.99 3.48
CA GLY A 329 -1.76 -19.09 3.10
C GLY A 329 -3.22 -18.85 3.50
N VAL A 330 -3.43 -18.42 4.74
CA VAL A 330 -4.75 -18.05 5.27
C VAL A 330 -5.35 -16.85 4.52
N ALA A 331 -4.58 -15.80 4.28
CA ALA A 331 -5.01 -14.63 3.50
C ALA A 331 -5.34 -15.01 2.04
N SER A 332 -4.57 -15.92 1.43
CA SER A 332 -4.83 -16.46 0.10
C SER A 332 -6.12 -17.29 0.08
N ASN A 333 -6.43 -18.04 1.13
CA ASN A 333 -7.71 -18.73 1.27
C ASN A 333 -8.89 -17.74 1.35
N ALA A 334 -8.78 -16.71 2.19
CA ALA A 334 -9.79 -15.65 2.34
C ALA A 334 -10.05 -14.90 1.01
N LEU A 335 -8.99 -14.56 0.28
CA LEU A 335 -9.07 -13.92 -1.03
C LEU A 335 -9.65 -14.87 -2.10
N SER A 336 -9.33 -16.18 -2.05
CA SER A 336 -9.90 -17.19 -2.95
C SER A 336 -11.41 -17.38 -2.83
N ARG A 337 -12.00 -17.03 -1.66
CA ARG A 337 -13.45 -16.99 -1.46
C ARG A 337 -14.10 -15.70 -1.99
N ASN A 338 -13.31 -14.64 -2.24
CA ASN A 338 -13.77 -13.28 -2.52
C ASN A 338 -13.23 -12.71 -3.84
N LEU A 339 -13.07 -13.56 -4.86
CA LEU A 339 -12.47 -13.22 -6.17
C LEU A 339 -13.07 -11.99 -6.87
N GLY A 340 -14.32 -11.61 -6.56
CA GLY A 340 -14.97 -10.40 -7.09
C GLY A 340 -14.20 -9.10 -6.78
N LEU A 341 -13.34 -9.08 -5.76
CA LEU A 341 -12.46 -7.95 -5.47
C LEU A 341 -11.54 -7.61 -6.65
N PHE A 342 -11.06 -8.60 -7.41
CA PHE A 342 -10.24 -8.37 -8.60
C PHE A 342 -10.99 -7.68 -9.76
N GLY A 343 -12.32 -7.73 -9.77
CA GLY A 343 -13.15 -6.97 -10.72
C GLY A 343 -13.55 -5.59 -10.20
N VAL A 344 -13.93 -5.50 -8.91
CA VAL A 344 -14.45 -4.26 -8.32
C VAL A 344 -13.36 -3.20 -8.13
N LEU A 345 -12.16 -3.57 -7.68
CA LEU A 345 -11.12 -2.58 -7.39
C LEU A 345 -10.58 -1.88 -8.66
N PRO A 346 -10.30 -2.58 -9.79
CA PRO A 346 -9.95 -1.90 -11.04
C PRO A 346 -11.12 -1.10 -11.62
N ALA A 347 -12.36 -1.53 -11.42
CA ALA A 347 -13.54 -0.75 -11.83
C ALA A 347 -13.66 0.57 -11.06
N LEU A 348 -13.31 0.60 -9.77
CA LEU A 348 -13.21 1.82 -8.98
C LEU A 348 -12.09 2.75 -9.46
N THR A 349 -10.90 2.19 -9.75
CA THR A 349 -9.81 2.96 -10.37
C THR A 349 -10.20 3.52 -11.74
N LEU A 350 -10.90 2.75 -12.57
CA LEU A 350 -11.39 3.20 -13.88
C LEU A 350 -12.45 4.29 -13.75
N GLY A 351 -13.34 4.20 -12.76
CA GLY A 351 -14.31 5.25 -12.43
C GLY A 351 -13.64 6.57 -12.06
N LEU A 352 -12.55 6.51 -11.28
CA LEU A 352 -11.73 7.69 -10.95
C LEU A 352 -11.06 8.29 -12.20
N LEU A 353 -10.54 7.47 -13.10
CA LEU A 353 -9.94 7.94 -14.36
C LEU A 353 -10.97 8.62 -15.26
N VAL A 354 -12.18 8.07 -15.38
CA VAL A 354 -13.29 8.70 -16.12
C VAL A 354 -13.69 10.03 -15.48
N PHE A 355 -13.73 10.10 -14.15
CA PHE A 355 -13.99 11.33 -13.40
C PHE A 355 -12.93 12.42 -13.62
N TYR A 356 -11.68 12.08 -13.91
CA TYR A 356 -10.63 13.07 -14.23
C TYR A 356 -10.70 13.66 -15.65
N VAL A 357 -11.31 12.96 -16.62
CA VAL A 357 -11.45 13.46 -18.00
C VAL A 357 -12.01 14.89 -18.07
N PRO A 358 -13.17 15.22 -17.47
CA PRO A 358 -13.70 16.58 -17.50
C PRO A 358 -12.77 17.61 -16.81
N ILE A 359 -12.11 17.25 -15.70
CA ILE A 359 -11.19 18.17 -15.00
C ILE A 359 -9.99 18.52 -15.89
N VAL A 360 -9.41 17.54 -16.58
CA VAL A 360 -8.30 17.78 -17.53
C VAL A 360 -8.76 18.64 -18.72
N VAL A 361 -9.98 18.42 -19.24
CA VAL A 361 -10.56 19.26 -20.30
C VAL A 361 -10.78 20.71 -19.82
N PHE A 362 -11.31 20.91 -18.61
CA PHE A 362 -11.49 22.24 -18.03
C PHE A 362 -10.15 22.96 -17.79
N LEU A 363 -9.10 22.25 -17.41
CA LEU A 363 -7.75 22.82 -17.30
C LEU A 363 -7.19 23.28 -18.65
N ILE A 364 -7.44 22.52 -19.73
CA ILE A 364 -7.07 22.94 -21.09
C ILE A 364 -7.81 24.23 -21.50
N PHE A 365 -9.12 24.34 -21.19
CA PHE A 365 -9.87 25.57 -21.46
C PHE A 365 -9.48 26.74 -20.54
N ALA A 366 -9.08 26.49 -19.28
CA ALA A 366 -8.58 27.54 -18.39
C ALA A 366 -7.31 28.21 -18.94
N ASN A 367 -6.41 27.47 -19.60
CA ASN A 367 -5.26 28.05 -20.30
C ASN A 367 -5.66 29.01 -21.45
N TRP A 368 -6.87 28.87 -22.00
CA TRP A 368 -7.43 29.75 -23.04
C TRP A 368 -8.13 31.00 -22.49
N ASN A 369 -8.14 31.21 -21.17
CA ASN A 369 -8.65 32.41 -20.52
C ASN A 369 -7.49 33.38 -20.24
N GLY A 370 -7.52 34.55 -20.88
CA GLY A 370 -6.42 35.51 -20.87
C GLY A 370 -6.47 36.48 -22.04
N LYS A 371 -5.40 37.29 -22.15
CA LYS A 371 -5.28 38.40 -23.09
C LYS A 371 -3.90 38.43 -23.73
N ILE A 372 -3.82 38.93 -24.96
CA ILE A 372 -2.55 39.17 -25.64
C ILE A 372 -2.01 40.52 -25.17
N VAL A 373 -0.80 40.53 -24.63
CA VAL A 373 -0.17 41.72 -24.03
C VAL A 373 1.22 41.89 -24.63
N PRO A 374 1.65 43.12 -24.98
CA PRO A 374 3.03 43.34 -25.39
C PRO A 374 4.00 43.09 -24.23
N ARG A 375 5.13 42.45 -24.54
CA ARG A 375 6.26 42.30 -23.63
C ARG A 375 7.51 42.80 -24.35
N GLU A 376 8.33 43.56 -23.63
CA GLU A 376 9.65 43.98 -24.10
C GLU A 376 10.70 42.88 -23.84
N LYS A 377 11.68 42.75 -24.73
CA LYS A 377 12.92 41.98 -24.50
C LYS A 377 14.02 42.51 -25.41
N HIS A 378 15.12 42.98 -24.83
CA HIS A 378 16.25 43.60 -25.54
C HIS A 378 15.84 44.81 -26.42
N GLY A 379 14.86 45.61 -25.98
CA GLY A 379 14.35 46.77 -26.71
C GLY A 379 13.29 46.48 -27.78
N GLU A 380 13.08 45.20 -28.16
CA GLU A 380 12.01 44.81 -29.07
C GLU A 380 10.73 44.42 -28.31
N TYR A 381 9.58 44.83 -28.86
CA TYR A 381 8.24 44.58 -28.30
C TYR A 381 7.55 43.46 -29.10
N TYR A 382 7.20 42.37 -28.41
CA TYR A 382 6.55 41.19 -29.00
C TYR A 382 5.29 40.81 -28.22
N CYS A 383 4.30 40.31 -28.94
CA CYS A 383 3.00 39.97 -28.38
C CYS A 383 3.04 38.59 -27.72
N VAL A 384 2.72 38.52 -26.42
CA VAL A 384 2.70 37.28 -25.65
C VAL A 384 1.32 36.97 -25.08
N TRP A 385 1.03 35.67 -24.94
CA TRP A 385 -0.14 35.21 -24.19
C TRP A 385 0.06 35.47 -22.70
N LYS A 386 -0.85 36.24 -22.08
CA LYS A 386 -0.93 36.42 -20.63
C LYS A 386 -2.25 35.83 -20.14
N GLN A 387 -2.16 34.71 -19.41
CA GLN A 387 -3.29 34.12 -18.68
C GLN A 387 -3.88 35.14 -17.69
N ASP A 388 -5.19 35.06 -17.43
CA ASP A 388 -5.81 35.86 -16.37
C ASP A 388 -5.35 35.40 -14.98
N SER A 389 -5.26 36.34 -14.03
CA SER A 389 -4.66 36.12 -12.69
C SER A 389 -5.31 35.01 -11.85
N TRP A 390 -6.55 34.63 -12.15
CA TRP A 390 -7.26 33.54 -11.46
C TRP A 390 -6.88 32.15 -11.97
N VAL A 391 -6.34 32.03 -13.19
CA VAL A 391 -6.05 30.73 -13.83
C VAL A 391 -5.03 29.91 -13.01
N PRO A 392 -3.90 30.44 -12.52
CA PRO A 392 -2.97 29.66 -11.68
C PRO A 392 -3.58 29.18 -10.36
N ALA A 393 -4.50 29.96 -9.77
CA ALA A 393 -5.25 29.53 -8.58
C ALA A 393 -6.20 28.38 -8.91
N TYR A 394 -6.92 28.44 -10.03
CA TYR A 394 -7.77 27.33 -10.50
C TYR A 394 -6.97 26.05 -10.76
N TYR A 395 -5.81 26.14 -11.42
CA TYR A 395 -4.89 25.00 -11.58
C TYR A 395 -4.52 24.38 -10.23
N THR A 396 -4.26 25.21 -9.22
CA THR A 396 -3.90 24.75 -7.87
C THR A 396 -5.07 24.02 -7.19
N PHE A 397 -6.29 24.57 -7.25
CA PHE A 397 -7.49 23.92 -6.72
C PHE A 397 -7.82 22.60 -7.45
N ALA A 398 -7.72 22.56 -8.77
CA ALA A 398 -7.99 21.35 -9.55
C ALA A 398 -6.96 20.24 -9.26
N ILE A 399 -5.67 20.58 -9.14
CA ILE A 399 -4.63 19.63 -8.75
C ILE A 399 -4.85 19.10 -7.32
N LEU A 400 -5.19 19.98 -6.36
CA LEU A 400 -5.54 19.56 -4.99
C LEU A 400 -6.76 18.62 -4.97
N THR A 401 -7.78 18.92 -5.79
CA THR A 401 -8.99 18.10 -5.92
C THR A 401 -8.69 16.73 -6.51
N MET A 402 -7.83 16.65 -7.54
CA MET A 402 -7.37 15.37 -8.09
C MET A 402 -6.53 14.59 -7.07
N LEU A 403 -5.61 15.23 -6.34
CA LEU A 403 -4.79 14.57 -5.31
C LEU A 403 -5.64 14.00 -4.16
N TRP A 404 -6.59 14.77 -3.63
CA TRP A 404 -7.45 14.31 -2.53
C TRP A 404 -8.46 13.24 -2.98
N SER A 405 -9.03 13.35 -4.19
CA SER A 405 -9.87 12.28 -4.74
C SER A 405 -9.07 11.00 -5.05
N ALA A 406 -7.79 11.11 -5.42
CA ALA A 406 -6.90 9.94 -5.58
C ALA A 406 -6.65 9.23 -4.24
N THR A 407 -6.31 9.97 -3.18
CA THR A 407 -6.09 9.37 -1.85
C THR A 407 -7.38 8.80 -1.29
N ALA A 408 -8.50 9.54 -1.35
CA ALA A 408 -9.81 9.04 -0.90
C ALA A 408 -10.26 7.77 -1.65
N MET A 409 -9.94 7.63 -2.94
CA MET A 409 -10.23 6.41 -3.69
C MET A 409 -9.34 5.22 -3.26
N VAL A 410 -8.07 5.45 -2.93
CA VAL A 410 -7.20 4.40 -2.37
C VAL A 410 -7.74 3.93 -1.01
N GLU A 411 -8.05 4.86 -0.10
CA GLU A 411 -8.63 4.51 1.21
C GLU A 411 -10.01 3.83 1.07
N ALA A 412 -10.82 4.20 0.06
CA ALA A 412 -12.07 3.50 -0.28
C ALA A 412 -11.83 2.05 -0.75
N GLN A 413 -10.78 1.81 -1.54
CA GLN A 413 -10.40 0.47 -1.98
C GLN A 413 -9.95 -0.40 -0.80
N VAL A 414 -9.13 0.14 0.10
CA VAL A 414 -8.76 -0.52 1.36
C VAL A 414 -10.02 -0.85 2.16
N TYR A 415 -10.87 0.14 2.47
CA TYR A 415 -12.12 -0.07 3.21
C TYR A 415 -13.01 -1.17 2.61
N VAL A 416 -13.13 -1.25 1.27
CA VAL A 416 -13.93 -2.29 0.59
C VAL A 416 -13.30 -3.68 0.72
N ILE A 417 -11.98 -3.81 0.62
CA ILE A 417 -11.27 -5.08 0.90
C ILE A 417 -11.55 -5.48 2.36
N SER A 418 -11.24 -4.58 3.30
CA SER A 418 -11.24 -4.90 4.72
C SER A 418 -12.63 -5.21 5.25
N GLY A 419 -13.64 -4.45 4.81
CA GLY A 419 -15.04 -4.72 5.11
C GLY A 419 -15.53 -6.05 4.53
N THR A 420 -15.01 -6.49 3.38
CA THR A 420 -15.38 -7.78 2.76
C THR A 420 -14.75 -8.95 3.50
N ILE A 421 -13.44 -8.87 3.76
CA ILE A 421 -12.69 -9.94 4.44
C ILE A 421 -13.16 -10.11 5.88
N ALA A 422 -13.49 -9.02 6.58
CA ALA A 422 -14.09 -9.08 7.91
C ALA A 422 -15.42 -9.87 7.93
N GLN A 423 -16.27 -9.74 6.91
CA GLN A 423 -17.52 -10.50 6.84
C GLN A 423 -17.31 -11.99 6.61
N TRP A 424 -16.26 -12.39 5.90
CA TRP A 424 -15.85 -13.80 5.79
C TRP A 424 -15.21 -14.31 7.10
N TYR A 425 -14.46 -13.46 7.79
CA TYR A 425 -13.79 -13.80 9.05
C TYR A 425 -14.81 -14.02 10.18
N PHE A 426 -15.74 -13.09 10.38
CA PHE A 426 -16.76 -13.17 11.45
C PHE A 426 -17.99 -14.03 11.08
N SER A 427 -18.07 -14.60 9.86
CA SER A 427 -19.16 -15.51 9.49
C SER A 427 -18.94 -16.94 10.01
N LYS A 428 -19.91 -17.44 10.78
CA LYS A 428 -19.90 -18.79 11.37
C LYS A 428 -19.85 -19.90 10.30
N ASP A 429 -20.56 -19.73 9.19
CA ASP A 429 -20.55 -20.67 8.07
C ASP A 429 -19.43 -20.33 7.06
N ASP A 430 -18.76 -21.33 6.49
CA ASP A 430 -17.76 -21.13 5.43
C ASP A 430 -18.37 -20.77 4.07
N SER A 431 -19.69 -20.89 3.93
CA SER A 431 -20.46 -20.23 2.87
C SER A 431 -20.68 -18.75 3.20
N GLY A 432 -19.59 -17.97 3.15
CA GLY A 432 -19.60 -16.53 3.44
C GLY A 432 -20.65 -15.73 2.64
N PRO A 433 -21.04 -14.54 3.12
CA PRO A 433 -22.25 -13.86 2.67
C PRO A 433 -22.21 -13.48 1.18
N LYS A 434 -23.18 -14.01 0.41
CA LYS A 434 -23.34 -13.85 -1.06
C LYS A 434 -23.36 -12.41 -1.59
N HIS A 435 -23.43 -11.40 -0.72
CA HIS A 435 -23.50 -9.98 -1.06
C HIS A 435 -22.45 -9.12 -0.35
N GLY A 436 -21.42 -9.71 0.28
CA GLY A 436 -20.49 -8.98 1.15
C GLY A 436 -19.81 -7.78 0.48
N ILE A 437 -19.20 -7.98 -0.69
CA ILE A 437 -18.58 -6.91 -1.48
C ILE A 437 -19.56 -5.77 -1.77
N ARG A 438 -20.83 -6.08 -2.12
CA ARG A 438 -21.89 -5.08 -2.37
C ARG A 438 -22.25 -4.32 -1.09
N SER A 439 -22.25 -4.99 0.06
CA SER A 439 -22.49 -4.35 1.36
C SER A 439 -21.34 -3.40 1.74
N SER A 440 -20.08 -3.84 1.60
CA SER A 440 -18.91 -3.01 1.90
C SER A 440 -18.82 -1.81 0.96
N LEU A 441 -19.14 -1.99 -0.33
CA LEU A 441 -19.22 -0.91 -1.32
C LEU A 441 -20.32 0.12 -0.96
N ARG A 442 -21.51 -0.33 -0.55
CA ARG A 442 -22.59 0.54 -0.07
C ARG A 442 -22.21 1.29 1.21
N ASN A 443 -21.45 0.66 2.11
CA ASN A 443 -20.99 1.29 3.34
C ASN A 443 -19.90 2.36 3.08
N ALA A 444 -18.95 2.06 2.18
CA ALA A 444 -17.89 2.97 1.77
C ALA A 444 -18.42 4.25 1.10
N PHE A 445 -19.27 4.11 0.07
CA PHE A 445 -19.87 5.25 -0.65
C PHE A 445 -21.14 5.81 0.00
N GLY A 446 -21.48 5.34 1.21
CA GLY A 446 -22.63 5.78 2.00
C GLY A 446 -22.20 6.28 3.39
N PRO A 447 -22.60 5.59 4.49
CA PRO A 447 -22.44 6.10 5.86
C PRO A 447 -21.01 6.35 6.33
N SER A 448 -20.00 5.66 5.78
CA SER A 448 -18.58 5.87 6.14
C SER A 448 -17.80 6.70 5.11
N SER A 449 -18.48 7.32 4.15
CA SER A 449 -17.80 8.13 3.12
C SER A 449 -17.08 9.35 3.70
N GLY A 450 -17.61 9.98 4.76
CA GLY A 450 -16.92 11.04 5.50
C GLY A 450 -15.61 10.58 6.14
N THR A 451 -15.61 9.39 6.76
CA THR A 451 -14.44 8.76 7.39
C THR A 451 -13.33 8.50 6.37
N ILE A 452 -13.71 8.00 5.19
CA ILE A 452 -12.81 7.77 4.05
C ILE A 452 -12.29 9.10 3.47
N CYS A 453 -13.15 10.11 3.32
CA CYS A 453 -12.74 11.45 2.87
C CYS A 453 -11.74 12.10 3.84
N PHE A 454 -11.92 11.94 5.15
CA PHE A 454 -10.99 12.48 6.16
C PHE A 454 -9.64 11.76 6.18
N SER A 455 -9.64 10.42 6.10
CA SER A 455 -8.41 9.65 5.93
C SER A 455 -7.66 10.01 4.65
N GLY A 456 -8.37 10.11 3.52
CA GLY A 456 -7.81 10.59 2.26
C GLY A 456 -7.27 12.01 2.35
N LEU A 457 -7.90 12.90 3.14
CA LEU A 457 -7.41 14.25 3.39
C LEU A 457 -6.11 14.22 4.21
N LEU A 458 -6.06 13.43 5.28
CA LEU A 458 -4.87 13.26 6.12
C LEU A 458 -3.67 12.77 5.31
N ILE A 459 -3.86 11.74 4.49
CA ILE A 459 -2.82 11.20 3.60
C ILE A 459 -2.42 12.23 2.51
N CYS A 460 -3.37 13.01 1.99
CA CYS A 460 -3.06 14.10 1.04
C CYS A 460 -2.20 15.19 1.69
N VAL A 461 -2.56 15.63 2.91
CA VAL A 461 -1.79 16.61 3.70
C VAL A 461 -0.40 16.07 4.03
N VAL A 462 -0.28 14.83 4.50
CA VAL A 462 1.02 14.21 4.82
C VAL A 462 1.93 14.14 3.58
N ARG A 463 1.40 13.77 2.42
CA ARG A 463 2.17 13.74 1.16
C ARG A 463 2.61 15.13 0.70
N ILE A 464 1.75 16.14 0.83
CA ILE A 464 2.09 17.54 0.53
C ILE A 464 3.19 18.04 1.47
N VAL A 465 3.03 17.85 2.79
CA VAL A 465 4.01 18.28 3.80
C VAL A 465 5.35 17.57 3.60
N ARG A 466 5.37 16.24 3.36
CA ARG A 466 6.60 15.51 3.03
C ARG A 466 7.29 16.08 1.79
N SER A 467 6.53 16.36 0.73
CA SER A 467 7.09 16.98 -0.48
C SER A 467 7.67 18.38 -0.22
N VAL A 468 7.06 19.19 0.64
CA VAL A 468 7.60 20.52 1.00
C VAL A 468 8.89 20.37 1.82
N VAL A 469 8.90 19.49 2.83
CA VAL A 469 10.07 19.17 3.68
C VAL A 469 11.24 18.63 2.84
N ASP A 470 10.97 17.80 1.84
CA ASP A 470 12.01 17.26 0.95
C ASP A 470 12.49 18.28 -0.10
N ASN A 471 11.63 19.20 -0.56
CA ASN A 471 11.98 20.25 -1.53
C ASN A 471 12.73 21.45 -0.91
N ALA A 472 12.48 21.78 0.37
CA ALA A 472 13.17 22.84 1.12
C ALA A 472 14.72 22.67 1.17
N ARG A 473 15.22 21.53 0.72
CA ARG A 473 16.63 21.25 0.41
C ARG A 473 17.31 22.28 -0.50
N GLN A 474 16.58 22.92 -1.43
CA GLN A 474 17.20 23.66 -2.54
C GLN A 474 17.62 25.10 -2.23
N GLU A 475 17.13 25.72 -1.15
CA GLU A 475 17.32 27.16 -0.87
C GLU A 475 18.35 27.46 0.25
N GLY A 476 19.38 26.62 0.39
CA GLY A 476 20.67 27.06 0.96
C GLY A 476 20.98 26.77 2.44
N ALA A 477 20.08 26.13 3.21
CA ALA A 477 20.33 25.83 4.63
C ALA A 477 21.04 24.48 4.86
N SER A 478 22.37 24.43 4.61
CA SER A 478 23.24 23.25 4.85
C SER A 478 23.58 23.02 6.34
N GLY A 479 22.58 23.09 7.22
CA GLY A 479 22.73 22.90 8.67
C GLY A 479 22.37 21.49 9.13
N ILE A 480 23.13 20.92 10.07
CA ILE A 480 22.83 19.61 10.68
C ILE A 480 21.45 19.60 11.38
N VAL A 481 21.01 20.75 11.90
CA VAL A 481 19.67 20.95 12.48
C VAL A 481 18.56 20.73 11.44
N ASN A 482 18.77 21.17 10.19
CA ASN A 482 17.81 20.96 9.10
C ASN A 482 17.71 19.46 8.73
N LEU A 483 18.85 18.75 8.71
CA LEU A 483 18.89 17.30 8.50
C LEU A 483 18.16 16.54 9.62
N ILE A 484 18.38 16.93 10.89
CA ILE A 484 17.70 16.34 12.05
C ILE A 484 16.19 16.62 11.99
N LEU A 485 15.79 17.88 11.77
CA LEU A 485 14.38 18.28 11.68
C LEU A 485 13.65 17.53 10.55
N ARG A 486 14.29 17.38 9.37
CA ARG A 486 13.77 16.59 8.26
C ARG A 486 13.67 15.10 8.59
N CYS A 487 14.63 14.54 9.31
CA CYS A 487 14.56 13.15 9.78
C CYS A 487 13.37 12.93 10.74
N CYS A 488 13.23 13.81 11.74
CA CYS A 488 12.11 13.79 12.69
C CYS A 488 10.76 13.98 12.00
N ALA A 489 10.65 14.96 11.10
CA ALA A 489 9.43 15.21 10.33
C ALA A 489 9.06 14.02 9.46
N ASN A 490 9.99 13.47 8.66
CA ASN A 490 9.71 12.31 7.81
C ASN A 490 9.39 11.05 8.65
N THR A 491 9.96 10.90 9.86
CA THR A 491 9.60 9.83 10.79
C THR A 491 8.17 10.00 11.32
N LEU A 492 7.81 11.19 11.79
CA LEU A 492 6.46 11.51 12.28
C LEU A 492 5.40 11.32 11.19
N LEU A 493 5.64 11.83 9.99
CA LEU A 493 4.75 11.69 8.83
C LEU A 493 4.54 10.21 8.45
N SER A 494 5.59 9.39 8.53
CA SER A 494 5.50 7.95 8.26
C SER A 494 4.74 7.18 9.35
N ALA A 495 4.86 7.61 10.62
CA ALA A 495 4.07 7.05 11.72
C ALA A 495 2.57 7.37 11.59
N VAL A 496 2.22 8.55 11.05
CA VAL A 496 0.83 8.93 10.75
C VAL A 496 0.26 8.10 9.59
N GLU A 497 1.00 7.88 8.51
CA GLU A 497 0.56 6.99 7.40
C GLU A 497 0.36 5.54 7.87
N PHE A 498 1.29 5.02 8.66
CA PHE A 498 1.20 3.69 9.25
C PHE A 498 -0.04 3.55 10.16
N LEU A 499 -0.29 4.51 11.06
CA LEU A 499 -1.50 4.52 11.88
C LEU A 499 -2.78 4.62 11.04
N ASN A 500 -2.79 5.41 9.96
CA ASN A 500 -3.92 5.53 9.05
C ASN A 500 -4.27 4.20 8.36
N LYS A 501 -3.27 3.44 7.88
CA LYS A 501 -3.45 2.13 7.21
C LYS A 501 -4.31 1.19 8.07
N PHE A 502 -3.95 1.02 9.34
CA PHE A 502 -4.71 0.19 10.28
C PHE A 502 -6.02 0.84 10.74
N THR A 503 -6.09 2.18 10.81
CA THR A 503 -7.31 2.90 11.20
C THR A 503 -8.46 2.67 10.20
N ILE A 504 -8.19 2.69 8.88
CA ILE A 504 -9.21 2.40 7.87
C ILE A 504 -9.64 0.94 7.88
N ASN A 505 -8.71 -0.01 8.08
CA ASN A 505 -9.06 -1.42 8.29
C ASN A 505 -10.02 -1.58 9.48
N PHE A 506 -9.72 -0.92 10.61
CA PHE A 506 -10.53 -0.95 11.82
C PHE A 506 -11.90 -0.26 11.64
N ALA A 507 -11.95 0.88 10.95
CA ALA A 507 -13.19 1.60 10.63
C ALA A 507 -14.10 0.79 9.68
N ALA A 508 -13.53 0.03 8.74
CA ALA A 508 -14.29 -0.88 7.87
C ALA A 508 -14.92 -2.03 8.67
N ILE A 509 -14.19 -2.63 9.61
CA ILE A 509 -14.66 -3.68 10.53
C ILE A 509 -15.81 -3.14 11.40
N THR A 510 -15.58 -2.05 12.12
CA THR A 510 -16.49 -1.57 13.18
C THR A 510 -17.61 -0.65 12.71
N GLY A 511 -17.39 0.16 11.67
CA GLY A 511 -18.28 1.27 11.32
C GLY A 511 -18.12 2.47 12.26
N GLU A 512 -16.97 2.63 12.91
CA GLU A 512 -16.68 3.80 13.74
C GLU A 512 -16.16 5.02 12.98
N ALA A 513 -16.36 6.20 13.59
CA ALA A 513 -15.82 7.48 13.13
C ALA A 513 -14.29 7.45 13.20
N TYR A 514 -13.60 8.21 12.34
CA TYR A 514 -12.14 8.12 12.19
C TYR A 514 -11.40 8.25 13.52
N CYS A 515 -11.70 9.28 14.32
CA CYS A 515 -10.99 9.53 15.58
C CYS A 515 -11.23 8.43 16.64
N SER A 516 -12.41 7.80 16.60
CA SER A 516 -12.77 6.67 17.46
C SER A 516 -12.00 5.41 17.04
N ALA A 517 -12.03 5.09 15.74
CA ALA A 517 -11.26 4.00 15.15
C ALA A 517 -9.75 4.16 15.35
N ALA A 518 -9.21 5.38 15.21
CA ALA A 518 -7.79 5.69 15.40
C ALA A 518 -7.34 5.47 16.85
N ARG A 519 -8.17 5.85 17.84
CA ARG A 519 -7.88 5.61 19.27
C ARG A 519 -7.84 4.11 19.59
N MET A 520 -8.81 3.34 19.10
CA MET A 520 -8.83 1.88 19.31
C MET A 520 -7.67 1.18 18.59
N THR A 521 -7.36 1.61 17.36
CA THR A 521 -6.21 1.15 16.57
C THR A 521 -4.89 1.43 17.29
N TYR A 522 -4.71 2.63 17.84
CA TYR A 522 -3.52 3.00 18.59
C TYR A 522 -3.29 2.10 19.82
N GLU A 523 -4.31 1.85 20.64
CA GLU A 523 -4.17 0.98 21.82
C GLU A 523 -3.92 -0.49 21.43
N LEU A 524 -4.57 -0.99 20.37
CA LEU A 524 -4.33 -2.33 19.84
C LEU A 524 -2.89 -2.48 19.31
N LEU A 525 -2.37 -1.50 18.57
CA LEU A 525 -1.00 -1.53 18.08
C LEU A 525 0.02 -1.31 19.20
N LYS A 526 -0.19 -0.38 20.13
CA LYS A 526 0.67 -0.13 21.31
C LYS A 526 1.00 -1.41 22.09
N ARG A 527 0.07 -2.36 22.17
CA ARG A 527 0.25 -3.68 22.82
C ARG A 527 1.00 -4.72 21.97
N ASN A 528 1.10 -4.53 20.65
CA ASN A 528 1.54 -5.57 19.70
C ASN A 528 2.53 -5.08 18.61
N LEU A 529 2.95 -3.80 18.64
CA LEU A 529 3.48 -3.02 17.53
C LEU A 529 4.58 -3.72 16.72
N LEU A 530 5.55 -4.31 17.42
CA LEU A 530 6.70 -4.98 16.82
C LEU A 530 6.28 -6.21 15.99
N SER A 531 5.21 -6.90 16.40
CA SER A 531 4.61 -8.00 15.65
C SER A 531 3.92 -7.48 14.37
N THR A 532 3.11 -6.44 14.48
CA THR A 532 2.40 -5.80 13.35
C THR A 532 3.37 -5.30 12.28
N VAL A 533 4.32 -4.43 12.66
CA VAL A 533 5.31 -3.82 11.76
C VAL A 533 6.14 -4.89 11.05
N PHE A 534 6.50 -5.97 11.76
CA PHE A 534 7.28 -7.05 11.18
C PHE A 534 6.48 -7.85 10.14
N VAL A 535 5.25 -8.27 10.46
CA VAL A 535 4.40 -9.08 9.56
C VAL A 535 4.12 -8.33 8.26
N GLU A 536 3.77 -7.04 8.35
CA GLU A 536 3.66 -6.16 7.19
C GLU A 536 4.98 -6.14 6.39
N THR A 537 6.07 -5.66 7.00
CA THR A 537 7.37 -5.45 6.32
C THR A 537 7.90 -6.70 5.62
N VAL A 538 7.69 -7.89 6.19
CA VAL A 538 8.22 -9.14 5.61
C VAL A 538 7.25 -9.79 4.62
N SER A 539 5.93 -9.72 4.83
CA SER A 539 4.95 -10.29 3.89
C SER A 539 4.98 -9.58 2.54
N THR A 540 4.97 -8.24 2.50
CA THR A 540 5.03 -7.46 1.26
C THR A 540 6.31 -7.77 0.45
N ARG A 541 7.45 -7.96 1.14
CA ARG A 541 8.76 -8.19 0.51
C ARG A 541 8.89 -9.60 -0.06
N ILE A 542 8.42 -10.62 0.67
CA ILE A 542 8.35 -12.00 0.17
C ILE A 542 7.43 -12.05 -1.06
N LEU A 543 6.23 -11.48 -0.96
CA LEU A 543 5.21 -11.54 -2.01
C LEU A 543 5.65 -10.81 -3.29
N ALA A 544 6.27 -9.63 -3.16
CA ALA A 544 6.84 -8.90 -4.30
C ALA A 544 7.95 -9.69 -5.03
N GLY A 545 8.79 -10.42 -4.30
CA GLY A 545 9.86 -11.23 -4.89
C GLY A 545 9.39 -12.56 -5.49
N ILE A 546 8.36 -13.20 -4.94
CA ILE A 546 7.66 -14.32 -5.60
C ILE A 546 7.14 -13.87 -6.97
N VAL A 547 6.53 -12.69 -7.03
CA VAL A 547 6.08 -12.07 -8.29
C VAL A 547 7.26 -11.77 -9.24
N LEU A 548 8.40 -11.28 -8.74
CA LEU A 548 9.59 -11.04 -9.55
C LEU A 548 10.12 -12.34 -10.18
N VAL A 549 10.23 -13.42 -9.40
CA VAL A 549 10.73 -14.73 -9.88
C VAL A 549 9.76 -15.35 -10.90
N LEU A 550 8.46 -15.37 -10.60
CA LEU A 550 7.45 -15.97 -11.48
C LEU A 550 7.26 -15.17 -12.78
N SER A 551 7.33 -13.84 -12.73
CA SER A 551 7.29 -13.00 -13.93
C SER A 551 8.57 -13.12 -14.76
N ALA A 552 9.75 -13.23 -14.15
CA ALA A 552 11.00 -13.46 -14.87
C ALA A 552 11.01 -14.81 -15.59
N PHE A 553 10.47 -15.87 -14.96
CA PHE A 553 10.27 -17.16 -15.62
C PHE A 553 9.34 -17.04 -16.84
N TYR A 554 8.21 -16.32 -16.70
CA TYR A 554 7.32 -16.03 -17.82
C TYR A 554 8.02 -15.26 -18.96
N ALA A 555 8.84 -14.26 -18.64
CA ALA A 555 9.60 -13.50 -19.63
C ALA A 555 10.57 -14.36 -20.45
N ILE A 556 11.24 -15.32 -19.80
CA ILE A 556 12.11 -16.30 -20.47
C ILE A 556 11.28 -17.18 -21.42
N VAL A 557 10.14 -17.71 -20.96
CA VAL A 557 9.24 -18.54 -21.80
C VAL A 557 8.73 -17.75 -23.01
N VAL A 558 8.28 -16.51 -22.83
CA VAL A 558 7.84 -15.64 -23.94
C VAL A 558 8.98 -15.35 -24.92
N CYS A 559 10.19 -15.05 -24.43
CA CYS A 559 11.35 -14.82 -25.28
C CYS A 559 11.69 -16.05 -26.15
N VAL A 560 11.69 -17.25 -25.56
CA VAL A 560 11.92 -18.51 -26.28
C VAL A 560 10.82 -18.74 -27.34
N LEU A 561 9.55 -18.54 -26.99
CA LEU A 561 8.43 -18.70 -27.94
C LEU A 561 8.49 -17.70 -29.10
N LEU A 562 8.87 -16.44 -28.85
CA LEU A 562 9.04 -15.43 -29.89
C LEU A 562 10.16 -15.76 -30.89
N LYS A 563 11.30 -16.30 -30.40
CA LYS A 563 12.40 -16.74 -31.28
C LYS A 563 12.09 -18.06 -32.02
N THR A 564 11.41 -19.02 -31.37
CA THR A 564 11.17 -20.36 -31.94
C THR A 564 9.94 -20.45 -32.85
N VAL A 565 8.83 -19.79 -32.51
CA VAL A 565 7.54 -19.93 -33.22
C VAL A 565 7.30 -18.76 -34.19
N VAL A 566 7.67 -17.54 -33.78
CA VAL A 566 7.41 -16.31 -34.56
C VAL A 566 8.64 -15.85 -35.34
N HIS A 567 9.80 -16.49 -35.11
CA HIS A 567 11.09 -16.19 -35.73
C HIS A 567 11.50 -14.70 -35.65
N LEU A 568 11.14 -14.02 -34.56
CA LEU A 568 11.74 -12.71 -34.26
C LEU A 568 13.23 -12.91 -33.97
N GLY A 569 14.05 -12.00 -34.51
CA GLY A 569 15.47 -11.89 -34.18
C GLY A 569 15.69 -11.31 -32.78
N ASP A 570 16.66 -10.42 -32.63
CA ASP A 570 16.97 -9.85 -31.31
C ASP A 570 15.91 -8.85 -30.80
N ASP A 571 15.00 -8.39 -31.67
CA ASP A 571 13.76 -7.71 -31.30
C ASP A 571 12.89 -8.52 -30.31
N ALA A 572 13.01 -9.86 -30.32
CA ALA A 572 12.32 -10.74 -29.37
C ALA A 572 12.62 -10.37 -27.90
N TYR A 573 13.86 -9.93 -27.59
CA TYR A 573 14.22 -9.51 -26.23
C TYR A 573 13.48 -8.25 -25.81
N PHE A 574 13.31 -7.28 -26.71
CA PHE A 574 12.55 -6.05 -26.43
C PHE A 574 11.05 -6.34 -26.24
N VAL A 575 10.46 -7.17 -27.10
CA VAL A 575 9.05 -7.57 -26.97
C VAL A 575 8.80 -8.36 -25.68
N ALA A 576 9.69 -9.29 -25.33
CA ALA A 576 9.61 -10.05 -24.07
C ALA A 576 9.80 -9.14 -22.84
N LEU A 577 10.67 -8.14 -22.88
CA LEU A 577 10.85 -7.14 -21.81
C LEU A 577 9.57 -6.33 -21.57
N MET A 578 8.89 -5.89 -22.65
CA MET A 578 7.62 -5.17 -22.54
C MET A 578 6.50 -6.06 -21.99
N ALA A 579 6.44 -7.33 -22.38
CA ALA A 579 5.52 -8.31 -21.81
C ALA A 579 5.79 -8.59 -20.32
N TRP A 580 7.07 -8.65 -19.92
CA TRP A 580 7.48 -8.80 -18.52
C TRP A 580 7.02 -7.63 -17.65
N ILE A 581 7.24 -6.40 -18.10
CA ILE A 581 6.80 -5.18 -17.42
C ILE A 581 5.27 -5.17 -17.26
N LEU A 582 4.52 -5.54 -18.31
CA LEU A 582 3.06 -5.65 -18.25
C LEU A 582 2.60 -6.68 -17.21
N LEU A 583 3.22 -7.87 -17.17
CA LEU A 583 2.88 -8.89 -16.18
C LEU A 583 3.26 -8.45 -14.75
N ILE A 584 4.38 -7.76 -14.55
CA ILE A 584 4.75 -7.16 -13.26
C ILE A 584 3.70 -6.15 -12.80
N VAL A 585 3.13 -5.33 -13.68
CA VAL A 585 2.07 -4.37 -13.29
C VAL A 585 0.80 -5.11 -12.83
N VAL A 586 0.36 -6.14 -13.56
CA VAL A 586 -0.83 -6.93 -13.19
C VAL A 586 -0.60 -7.71 -11.88
N LEU A 587 0.57 -8.34 -11.73
CA LEU A 587 0.93 -9.05 -10.50
C LEU A 587 1.19 -8.09 -9.31
N GLY A 588 1.66 -6.87 -9.55
CA GLY A 588 1.80 -5.83 -8.54
C GLY A 588 0.44 -5.38 -7.99
N PHE A 589 -0.59 -5.31 -8.83
CA PHE A 589 -1.96 -5.14 -8.38
C PHE A 589 -2.44 -6.35 -7.54
N PHE A 590 -2.14 -7.59 -7.94
CA PHE A 590 -2.43 -8.77 -7.11
C PHE A 590 -1.73 -8.71 -5.74
N VAL A 591 -0.45 -8.33 -5.69
CA VAL A 591 0.31 -8.13 -4.44
C VAL A 591 -0.40 -7.09 -3.57
N HIS A 592 -0.77 -5.94 -4.12
CA HIS A 592 -1.47 -4.88 -3.39
C HIS A 592 -2.81 -5.35 -2.80
N VAL A 593 -3.60 -6.14 -3.54
CA VAL A 593 -4.86 -6.70 -3.00
C VAL A 593 -4.56 -7.66 -1.84
N LEU A 594 -3.59 -8.57 -1.99
CA LEU A 594 -3.27 -9.56 -0.95
C LEU A 594 -2.61 -8.95 0.29
N ASP A 595 -1.81 -7.88 0.16
CA ASP A 595 -1.23 -7.10 1.28
C ASP A 595 -2.33 -6.55 2.20
N ASN A 596 -3.32 -5.87 1.62
CA ASN A 596 -4.48 -5.33 2.35
C ASN A 596 -5.38 -6.44 2.96
N VAL A 597 -5.44 -7.63 2.34
CA VAL A 597 -6.11 -8.80 2.93
C VAL A 597 -5.33 -9.33 4.15
N ILE A 598 -4.00 -9.42 4.07
CA ILE A 598 -3.12 -9.84 5.17
C ILE A 598 -3.30 -8.92 6.39
N ASP A 599 -3.25 -7.59 6.19
CA ASP A 599 -3.47 -6.63 7.28
C ASP A 599 -4.87 -6.77 7.89
N THR A 600 -5.90 -6.96 7.06
CA THR A 600 -7.27 -7.14 7.56
C THR A 600 -7.39 -8.40 8.41
N VAL A 601 -6.85 -9.53 7.94
CA VAL A 601 -6.87 -10.81 8.69
C VAL A 601 -6.11 -10.64 10.01
N TYR A 602 -4.99 -9.93 10.02
CA TYR A 602 -4.24 -9.63 11.24
C TYR A 602 -5.04 -8.76 12.23
N VAL A 603 -5.71 -7.70 11.76
CA VAL A 603 -6.56 -6.85 12.61
C VAL A 603 -7.76 -7.63 13.15
N CYS A 604 -8.40 -8.48 12.34
CA CYS A 604 -9.52 -9.32 12.79
C CYS A 604 -9.08 -10.32 13.87
N TYR A 605 -7.94 -10.99 13.69
CA TYR A 605 -7.32 -11.84 14.71
C TYR A 605 -6.99 -11.08 15.99
N ALA A 606 -6.40 -9.88 15.89
CA ALA A 606 -6.04 -9.08 17.05
C ALA A 606 -7.28 -8.66 17.86
N ILE A 607 -8.39 -8.36 17.19
CA ILE A 607 -9.69 -8.08 17.83
C ILE A 607 -10.24 -9.34 18.52
N ASP A 608 -10.30 -10.49 17.84
CA ASP A 608 -10.74 -11.77 18.43
C ASP A 608 -9.95 -12.11 19.69
N ARG A 609 -8.61 -12.08 19.58
CA ARG A 609 -7.69 -12.44 20.66
C ARG A 609 -7.83 -11.51 21.87
N ASP A 610 -8.03 -10.21 21.65
CA ASP A 610 -8.24 -9.21 22.72
C ASP A 610 -9.64 -9.30 23.36
N ARG A 611 -10.66 -9.85 22.66
CA ARG A 611 -11.95 -10.27 23.28
C ARG A 611 -11.82 -11.61 24.04
N GLY A 612 -10.92 -12.48 23.59
CA GLY A 612 -10.88 -13.89 24.01
C GLY A 612 -11.71 -14.84 23.13
N GLU A 613 -12.33 -14.35 22.05
CA GLU A 613 -13.13 -15.13 21.11
C GLU A 613 -12.26 -15.83 20.05
N VAL A 614 -12.83 -16.82 19.34
CA VAL A 614 -12.25 -17.40 18.11
C VAL A 614 -13.36 -17.57 17.09
N ASN A 615 -13.39 -16.73 16.06
CA ASN A 615 -14.34 -16.83 14.95
C ASN A 615 -13.82 -17.70 13.79
N LYS A 616 -12.49 -17.75 13.59
CA LYS A 616 -11.83 -18.73 12.70
C LYS A 616 -10.60 -19.33 13.36
N GLN A 617 -10.62 -20.66 13.52
CA GLN A 617 -9.57 -21.45 14.17
C GLN A 617 -8.27 -21.46 13.36
N ASP A 618 -8.35 -21.68 12.05
CA ASP A 618 -7.21 -21.71 11.12
C ASP A 618 -6.31 -20.47 11.25
N VAL A 619 -6.93 -19.30 11.45
CA VAL A 619 -6.24 -18.01 11.59
C VAL A 619 -5.51 -17.92 12.93
N HIS A 620 -6.09 -18.46 14.00
CA HIS A 620 -5.48 -18.50 15.32
C HIS A 620 -4.30 -19.46 15.35
N GLU A 621 -4.43 -20.66 14.79
CA GLU A 621 -3.32 -21.62 14.66
C GLU A 621 -2.19 -21.02 13.81
N ALA A 622 -2.53 -20.36 12.69
CA ALA A 622 -1.56 -19.70 11.82
C ALA A 622 -0.79 -18.53 12.49
N ILE A 623 -1.44 -17.69 13.32
CA ILE A 623 -0.81 -16.49 13.90
C ILE A 623 -0.20 -16.75 15.29
N THR A 624 -0.69 -17.73 16.06
CA THR A 624 0.02 -18.21 17.26
C THR A 624 1.26 -19.02 16.89
N GLY A 625 1.28 -19.64 15.72
CA GLY A 625 2.32 -20.60 15.32
C GLY A 625 2.22 -21.91 16.10
N MET A 626 1.02 -22.23 16.62
CA MET A 626 0.68 -23.49 17.28
C MET A 626 -0.26 -24.26 16.35
N TRP A 627 0.16 -25.44 15.91
CA TRP A 627 -0.70 -26.32 15.13
C TRP A 627 -1.34 -27.33 16.07
N VAL A 628 -2.66 -27.35 16.18
CA VAL A 628 -3.37 -28.31 17.03
C VAL A 628 -3.76 -29.50 16.15
N THR A 629 -3.10 -30.64 16.36
CA THR A 629 -3.38 -31.87 15.60
C THR A 629 -4.86 -32.26 15.68
N GLU A 630 -5.35 -32.89 14.60
CA GLU A 630 -6.70 -33.47 14.59
C GLU A 630 -6.85 -34.55 15.66
N GLU A 631 -5.76 -35.29 15.98
CA GLU A 631 -5.70 -36.22 17.10
C GLU A 631 -6.03 -35.54 18.45
N CYS A 632 -5.38 -34.41 18.78
CA CYS A 632 -5.70 -33.63 19.98
C CYS A 632 -7.17 -33.19 20.03
N LYS A 633 -7.71 -32.71 18.90
CA LYS A 633 -9.12 -32.28 18.77
C LYS A 633 -10.09 -33.46 18.94
N ASN A 634 -9.78 -34.60 18.33
CA ASN A 634 -10.58 -35.82 18.40
C ASN A 634 -10.59 -36.39 19.83
N SER A 635 -9.43 -36.58 20.47
CA SER A 635 -9.36 -37.07 21.85
C SER A 635 -10.14 -36.18 22.82
N PHE A 636 -10.03 -34.84 22.70
CA PHE A 636 -10.81 -33.90 23.50
C PHE A 636 -12.32 -34.01 23.24
N MET A 637 -12.76 -34.20 21.99
CA MET A 637 -14.17 -34.45 21.68
C MET A 637 -14.67 -35.80 22.22
N GLU A 638 -13.84 -36.85 22.21
CA GLU A 638 -14.20 -38.17 22.77
C GLU A 638 -14.26 -38.16 24.30
N MET A 639 -13.45 -37.34 24.97
CA MET A 639 -13.67 -36.99 26.38
C MET A 639 -14.98 -36.24 26.56
N LYS A 640 -15.14 -35.07 25.93
CA LYS A 640 -16.27 -34.13 26.16
C LYS A 640 -17.64 -34.75 25.88
N TRP A 641 -17.77 -35.52 24.79
CA TRP A 641 -19.06 -36.05 24.33
C TRP A 641 -19.26 -37.54 24.61
N LYS A 642 -18.21 -38.37 24.43
CA LYS A 642 -18.33 -39.83 24.62
C LYS A 642 -17.95 -40.29 26.04
N LYS A 643 -17.27 -39.43 26.83
CA LYS A 643 -16.78 -39.72 28.20
C LYS A 643 -15.93 -41.00 28.29
N ILE A 644 -15.16 -41.29 27.25
CA ILE A 644 -14.27 -42.47 27.18
C ILE A 644 -12.99 -42.26 28.00
N HIS A 645 -12.54 -41.01 28.13
CA HIS A 645 -11.25 -40.66 28.75
C HIS A 645 -11.46 -39.78 29.97
N ARG A 646 -10.80 -40.09 31.09
CA ARG A 646 -10.86 -39.28 32.32
C ARG A 646 -9.96 -38.04 32.23
N TYR A 647 -8.77 -38.21 31.68
CA TYR A 647 -7.83 -37.13 31.42
C TYR A 647 -7.09 -37.33 30.09
N ILE A 648 -6.53 -36.23 29.56
CA ILE A 648 -5.61 -36.24 28.42
C ILE A 648 -4.45 -35.29 28.75
N VAL A 649 -3.22 -35.74 28.56
CA VAL A 649 -1.99 -34.93 28.67
C VAL A 649 -1.53 -34.56 27.26
N PHE A 650 -1.25 -33.27 27.04
CA PHE A 650 -0.82 -32.70 25.77
C PHE A 650 0.59 -32.12 25.88
N LYS A 651 1.36 -32.28 24.80
CA LYS A 651 2.74 -31.82 24.65
C LYS A 651 2.86 -30.93 23.42
N ILE A 652 3.52 -29.80 23.56
CA ILE A 652 4.09 -29.05 22.43
C ILE A 652 5.48 -29.61 22.15
N ASP A 653 5.75 -30.03 20.91
CA ASP A 653 7.12 -30.29 20.47
C ASP A 653 7.89 -28.96 20.22
N GLU A 654 9.07 -28.80 20.85
CA GLU A 654 9.90 -27.58 20.70
C GLU A 654 10.38 -27.35 19.25
N GLY A 655 10.50 -28.42 18.45
CA GLY A 655 11.01 -28.35 17.07
C GLY A 655 9.97 -27.91 16.04
N SER A 656 8.82 -28.59 16.01
CA SER A 656 7.74 -28.37 15.04
C SER A 656 6.63 -27.41 15.53
N LYS A 657 6.58 -27.12 16.84
CA LYS A 657 5.48 -26.39 17.51
C LYS A 657 4.09 -27.03 17.31
N LEU A 658 4.08 -28.31 16.98
CA LEU A 658 2.89 -29.12 16.89
C LEU A 658 2.44 -29.50 18.30
N LEU A 659 1.16 -29.34 18.60
CA LEU A 659 0.57 -29.92 19.80
C LEU A 659 0.15 -31.37 19.51
N THR A 660 0.75 -32.30 20.25
CA THR A 660 0.51 -33.73 20.19
C THR A 660 -0.06 -34.24 21.52
N VAL A 661 -0.73 -35.38 21.47
CA VAL A 661 -1.16 -36.11 22.68
C VAL A 661 0.06 -36.84 23.26
N ASP A 662 0.31 -36.71 24.56
CA ASP A 662 1.42 -37.35 25.27
C ASP A 662 0.94 -38.59 26.04
N LYS A 663 -0.26 -38.53 26.64
CA LYS A 663 -0.96 -39.66 27.27
C LYS A 663 -2.48 -39.43 27.23
N VAL A 664 -3.24 -40.50 27.02
CA VAL A 664 -4.71 -40.52 27.20
C VAL A 664 -5.02 -41.48 28.36
N GLY A 665 -5.75 -41.00 29.37
CA GLY A 665 -6.20 -41.82 30.49
C GLY A 665 -7.47 -42.59 30.17
N GLY A 666 -7.53 -43.86 30.54
CA GLY A 666 -8.74 -44.68 30.46
C GLY A 666 -9.88 -44.16 31.36
N PRO A 667 -11.10 -44.71 31.22
CA PRO A 667 -12.26 -44.28 32.00
C PRO A 667 -12.17 -44.70 33.48
N ALA A 668 -11.31 -45.66 33.80
CA ALA A 668 -11.06 -46.17 35.15
C ALA A 668 -9.84 -45.54 35.84
N GLU A 669 -9.02 -44.77 35.12
CA GLU A 669 -7.89 -44.02 35.70
C GLU A 669 -8.40 -42.74 36.39
N GLY A 670 -7.71 -42.33 37.45
CA GLY A 670 -8.11 -41.24 38.33
C GLY A 670 -7.26 -39.97 38.20
N TYR A 671 -7.32 -39.13 39.25
CA TYR A 671 -6.46 -37.95 39.38
C TYR A 671 -4.99 -38.33 39.62
N ASP A 672 -4.74 -39.40 40.38
CA ASP A 672 -3.38 -39.82 40.75
C ASP A 672 -2.60 -40.35 39.53
N ASP A 673 -3.27 -41.04 38.61
CA ASP A 673 -2.71 -41.50 37.33
C ASP A 673 -2.38 -40.35 36.37
N LEU A 674 -3.10 -39.22 36.49
CA LEU A 674 -2.81 -37.97 35.80
C LEU A 674 -1.61 -37.26 36.43
N ALA A 675 -1.56 -37.15 37.76
CA ALA A 675 -0.42 -36.54 38.46
C ALA A 675 0.88 -37.31 38.16
N ALA A 676 0.84 -38.64 38.16
CA ALA A 676 1.96 -39.51 37.77
C ALA A 676 2.31 -39.46 36.27
N ALA A 677 1.50 -38.82 35.42
CA ALA A 677 1.76 -38.62 34.00
C ALA A 677 2.43 -37.26 33.68
N LEU A 678 2.63 -36.40 34.68
CA LEU A 678 3.25 -35.08 34.50
C LEU A 678 4.75 -35.14 34.85
N PRO A 679 5.66 -34.75 33.94
CA PRO A 679 7.11 -34.81 34.18
C PRO A 679 7.60 -33.62 35.01
N GLU A 680 8.60 -33.82 35.87
CA GLU A 680 9.19 -32.74 36.70
C GLU A 680 10.09 -31.78 35.89
N ASP A 681 10.74 -32.27 34.82
CA ASP A 681 11.71 -31.50 34.01
C ASP A 681 11.10 -30.71 32.83
N ASP A 682 9.82 -30.90 32.50
CA ASP A 682 9.22 -30.38 31.25
C ASP A 682 7.78 -29.89 31.45
N CYS A 683 7.36 -28.94 30.62
CA CYS A 683 6.02 -28.37 30.67
C CYS A 683 4.99 -29.30 30.00
N ARG A 684 3.73 -29.24 30.43
CA ARG A 684 2.59 -29.95 29.82
C ARG A 684 1.31 -29.13 29.94
N TYR A 685 0.31 -29.49 29.15
CA TYR A 685 -1.08 -29.24 29.52
C TYR A 685 -1.76 -30.56 29.85
N ALA A 686 -2.74 -30.52 30.74
CA ALA A 686 -3.69 -31.61 30.89
C ALA A 686 -5.13 -31.09 30.86
N VAL A 687 -6.03 -31.91 30.35
CA VAL A 687 -7.47 -31.73 30.51
C VAL A 687 -7.99 -32.89 31.34
N PHE A 688 -8.85 -32.61 32.32
CA PHE A 688 -9.39 -33.59 33.27
C PHE A 688 -10.90 -33.37 33.44
N ASP A 689 -11.71 -34.40 33.20
CA ASP A 689 -13.16 -34.34 33.44
C ASP A 689 -13.47 -34.85 34.86
N PHE A 690 -13.57 -33.90 35.79
CA PHE A 690 -13.84 -34.18 37.20
C PHE A 690 -15.33 -34.40 37.43
N ASP A 691 -15.74 -35.62 37.73
CA ASP A 691 -17.10 -35.99 38.11
C ASP A 691 -17.31 -35.98 39.63
N PHE A 692 -18.45 -35.42 40.04
CA PHE A 692 -18.81 -35.23 41.44
C PHE A 692 -20.32 -35.36 41.63
N VAL A 693 -20.72 -35.57 42.88
CA VAL A 693 -22.12 -35.68 43.30
C VAL A 693 -22.46 -34.43 44.11
N THR A 694 -23.50 -33.69 43.73
CA THR A 694 -23.98 -32.55 44.53
C THR A 694 -24.75 -33.02 45.75
N VAL A 695 -25.03 -32.11 46.70
CA VAL A 695 -25.82 -32.40 47.91
C VAL A 695 -27.19 -33.00 47.56
N ASP A 696 -27.76 -32.64 46.40
CA ASP A 696 -29.01 -33.15 45.82
C ASP A 696 -28.88 -34.56 45.21
N ASN A 697 -27.77 -35.27 45.48
CA ASN A 697 -27.39 -36.56 44.89
C ASN A 697 -27.31 -36.57 43.35
N CYS A 698 -27.22 -35.39 42.71
CA CYS A 698 -27.11 -35.27 41.26
C CYS A 698 -25.65 -35.39 40.81
N ARG A 699 -25.36 -36.33 39.90
CA ARG A 699 -24.05 -36.42 39.24
C ARG A 699 -23.87 -35.26 38.27
N LYS A 700 -22.78 -34.52 38.42
CA LYS A 700 -22.31 -33.47 37.50
C LYS A 700 -20.85 -33.74 37.17
N SER A 701 -20.34 -33.21 36.07
CA SER A 701 -18.89 -33.13 35.85
C SER A 701 -18.47 -31.76 35.34
N LYS A 702 -17.19 -31.43 35.53
CA LYS A 702 -16.59 -30.16 35.12
C LYS A 702 -15.21 -30.43 34.54
N ILE A 703 -14.98 -29.87 33.35
CA ILE A 703 -13.73 -30.03 32.62
C ILE A 703 -12.72 -28.99 33.13
N PHE A 704 -11.65 -29.47 33.76
CA PHE A 704 -10.50 -28.70 34.18
C PHE A 704 -9.44 -28.67 33.08
N PHE A 705 -8.82 -27.51 32.88
CA PHE A 705 -7.60 -27.35 32.09
C PHE A 705 -6.46 -26.96 33.02
N ILE A 706 -5.41 -27.78 33.05
CA ILE A 706 -4.25 -27.65 33.93
C ILE A 706 -3.04 -27.29 33.06
N ALA A 707 -2.43 -26.14 33.31
CA ALA A 707 -1.15 -25.76 32.72
C ALA A 707 -0.02 -26.09 33.70
N TRP A 708 0.73 -27.15 33.40
CA TRP A 708 1.84 -27.66 34.20
C TRP A 708 3.16 -27.06 33.72
N ALA A 709 3.84 -26.31 34.58
CA ALA A 709 5.06 -25.57 34.23
C ALA A 709 6.11 -25.65 35.35
N PRO A 710 6.70 -26.84 35.60
CA PRO A 710 7.42 -27.12 36.83
C PRO A 710 8.68 -26.29 37.01
N THR A 711 9.06 -26.02 38.27
CA THR A 711 10.16 -25.12 38.62
C THR A 711 11.49 -25.51 37.99
N ALA A 712 11.79 -26.79 37.79
CA ALA A 712 12.98 -27.28 37.09
C ALA A 712 12.99 -27.03 35.56
N SER A 713 11.83 -26.92 34.91
CA SER A 713 11.75 -26.92 33.45
C SER A 713 12.36 -25.69 32.76
N ARG A 714 12.82 -25.90 31.51
CA ARG A 714 13.58 -24.92 30.71
C ARG A 714 12.83 -23.60 30.54
N ILE A 715 13.53 -22.47 30.69
CA ILE A 715 12.97 -21.11 30.51
C ILE A 715 12.27 -20.94 29.14
N ARG A 716 12.85 -21.51 28.08
CA ARG A 716 12.27 -21.49 26.72
C ARG A 716 10.98 -22.30 26.61
N ALA A 717 10.90 -23.46 27.26
CA ALA A 717 9.69 -24.28 27.33
C ALA A 717 8.61 -23.55 28.13
N LYS A 718 8.93 -23.04 29.33
CA LYS A 718 8.01 -22.21 30.14
C LYS A 718 7.44 -21.03 29.35
N MET A 719 8.29 -20.30 28.63
CA MET A 719 7.86 -19.17 27.79
C MET A 719 6.95 -19.63 26.64
N LEU A 720 7.26 -20.76 26.00
CA LEU A 720 6.43 -21.35 24.94
C LEU A 720 5.06 -21.77 25.47
N TYR A 721 4.99 -22.55 26.55
CA TYR A 721 3.74 -23.02 27.14
C TYR A 721 2.92 -21.88 27.78
N ALA A 722 3.56 -20.87 28.38
CA ALA A 722 2.85 -19.69 28.88
C ALA A 722 2.22 -18.88 27.74
N THR A 723 2.96 -18.64 26.65
CA THR A 723 2.44 -17.92 25.47
C THR A 723 1.36 -18.71 24.73
N SER A 724 1.47 -20.04 24.72
CA SER A 724 0.58 -20.94 23.97
C SER A 724 -0.71 -21.28 24.72
N LYS A 725 -0.73 -21.11 26.05
CA LYS A 725 -1.84 -21.50 26.95
C LYS A 725 -3.20 -21.02 26.45
N ASP A 726 -3.31 -19.72 26.20
CA ASP A 726 -4.57 -19.08 25.82
C ASP A 726 -5.02 -19.51 24.41
N GLY A 727 -4.08 -19.84 23.52
CA GLY A 727 -4.40 -20.37 22.19
C GLY A 727 -5.05 -21.75 22.29
N LEU A 728 -4.47 -22.63 23.10
CA LEU A 728 -5.01 -23.98 23.29
C LEU A 728 -6.33 -24.00 24.07
N ARG A 729 -6.44 -23.22 25.14
CA ARG A 729 -7.68 -23.14 25.92
C ARG A 729 -8.86 -22.70 25.06
N ARG A 730 -8.67 -21.77 24.12
CA ARG A 730 -9.73 -21.35 23.18
C ARG A 730 -10.08 -22.43 22.14
N ALA A 731 -9.11 -23.24 21.71
CA ALA A 731 -9.34 -24.36 20.79
C ALA A 731 -10.19 -25.49 21.41
N PHE A 732 -10.21 -25.58 22.75
CA PHE A 732 -10.94 -26.58 23.53
C PHE A 732 -12.17 -25.98 24.22
N ASP A 733 -13.19 -25.62 23.42
CA ASP A 733 -14.50 -25.19 23.92
C ASP A 733 -15.08 -26.18 24.95
N GLY A 734 -15.66 -25.67 26.04
CA GLY A 734 -16.24 -26.46 27.14
C GLY A 734 -15.33 -26.67 28.35
N ILE A 735 -14.10 -26.15 28.35
CA ILE A 735 -13.29 -26.00 29.56
C ILE A 735 -14.03 -25.07 30.54
N HIS A 736 -14.19 -25.53 31.78
CA HIS A 736 -14.92 -24.82 32.84
C HIS A 736 -14.00 -24.06 33.79
N TYR A 737 -12.86 -24.66 34.15
CA TYR A 737 -11.93 -24.10 35.12
C TYR A 737 -10.49 -24.19 34.59
N GLU A 738 -9.69 -23.17 34.92
CA GLU A 738 -8.27 -23.10 34.58
C GLU A 738 -7.43 -23.14 35.85
N VAL A 739 -6.47 -24.07 35.89
CA VAL A 739 -5.45 -24.20 36.93
C VAL A 739 -4.09 -24.01 36.28
N GLN A 740 -3.23 -23.23 36.91
CA GLN A 740 -1.79 -23.19 36.61
C GLN A 740 -1.08 -23.73 37.83
N ALA A 741 -0.07 -24.58 37.63
CA ALA A 741 0.72 -25.17 38.72
C ALA A 741 2.20 -25.28 38.32
N THR A 742 3.09 -24.88 39.23
CA THR A 742 4.54 -25.12 39.15
C THR A 742 4.99 -26.28 40.02
N ASP A 743 4.17 -26.72 40.97
CA ASP A 743 4.48 -27.81 41.90
C ASP A 743 3.23 -28.69 42.14
N PRO A 744 3.35 -30.01 42.41
CA PRO A 744 2.21 -30.93 42.38
C PRO A 744 1.14 -30.64 43.45
N THR A 745 1.55 -29.95 44.52
CA THR A 745 0.70 -29.47 45.61
C THR A 745 -0.30 -28.39 45.16
N GLU A 746 0.05 -27.55 44.17
CA GLU A 746 -0.82 -26.46 43.70
C GLU A 746 -2.01 -26.95 42.87
N MET A 747 -1.87 -28.12 42.23
CA MET A 747 -2.95 -28.79 41.49
C MET A 747 -3.64 -29.89 42.30
N GLY A 748 -3.26 -30.11 43.55
CA GLY A 748 -3.71 -31.21 44.41
C GLY A 748 -5.23 -31.38 44.46
N PHE A 749 -5.69 -32.63 44.65
CA PHE A 749 -7.09 -33.04 44.52
C PHE A 749 -8.08 -32.14 45.29
N ASP A 750 -7.73 -31.72 46.51
CA ASP A 750 -8.58 -30.81 47.30
C ASP A 750 -8.69 -29.40 46.71
N VAL A 751 -7.65 -28.89 46.02
CA VAL A 751 -7.69 -27.58 45.32
C VAL A 751 -8.62 -27.64 44.11
N ILE A 752 -8.63 -28.76 43.38
CA ILE A 752 -9.58 -28.99 42.28
C ILE A 752 -11.00 -29.08 42.83
N LYS A 753 -11.20 -29.90 43.88
CA LYS A 753 -12.49 -30.12 44.55
C LYS A 753 -13.08 -28.84 45.14
N ASP A 754 -12.25 -27.97 45.74
CA ASP A 754 -12.69 -26.70 46.32
C ASP A 754 -13.08 -25.65 45.29
N ARG A 755 -12.57 -25.74 44.04
CA ARG A 755 -13.02 -24.91 42.92
C ARG A 755 -14.38 -25.35 42.34
N VAL A 756 -14.92 -26.50 42.75
CA VAL A 756 -16.18 -27.09 42.27
C VAL A 756 -17.34 -26.91 43.26
N LYS A 757 -17.05 -26.51 44.50
CA LYS A 757 -18.03 -26.15 45.53
C LYS A 757 -18.77 -24.85 45.18
#